data_AF-A0A7L8AF83-F1
#
_entry.id   AF-A0A7L8AF83-F1
#
_cell.length_a   1.000
_cell.length_b   1.000
_cell.length_c   1.000
_cell.angle_alpha   90.00
_cell.angle_beta   90.00
_cell.angle_gamma   90.00
#
_symmetry.space_group_name_H-M   'P 1'
#
loop_
_entity.id
_entity.type
_entity.pdbx_description
1 polymer ?
#
loop_
_entity_poly.entity_id
_entity_poly.type
_entity_poly.pdbx_seq_one_letter_code
_entity_poly.pdbx_strand_id
1 'polypeptide(L)'
;MRVSKLLKELNLSFDRLKLYEPYLDVKIESLNQELSDLTRLKILSIQVNAKIQIEITSQNSQTNKIDLSQFEKPKRLRKPREKIALNNFEKFIGNIDWYYNHATQDEYGFVKHRELGGVYFRGDVVIGIHPERLRENEQVIFELRSRDLHGKRKRATKLYRIEEETDILFLISNGLSSYPDFLNYALVLARKDNFVLKKPQKDEITAIFNRFLNKSENPVDFSKALKVLNLIEKLELKLNTTAFYKTLNSSEKFALFCNTNYTISIDDIKENLITYVLEDSQDNYAILEKLKPEERKNLLEIVYNRILEGAKVKSTINLLGYLNTYININFNKFPPEILLKLWTANKLDFFPLEAIYKHILECNETILYQKKENQPYKWIEIDLDNIFNNLSEEENRELFFRCLYEIEEIKEVSIFQDILFFVNKTKFEELQKEFHTIIFNKSSEFIKLYLFVEDYTDEIDFHNSVIYTGFLSSEQQKVFFKKVLMLIETNVLNLNLEDLSKIIVFEYQDNVLAKSIDGVSLDFTLSIILRIANDLKNNTITNQQTMFEIIANQIKTPQDFLEINGFFSECSGRTISEAVFTEVDGEKVIDYITKKTDYKPRFATICDGRKAIHKITNEPVLSTNEQFEFWWCENSPCFKICRHKTIPENWRNYTLEDVLRILNVPFSQHQYEVVLGVINKVNRFLEHLKCTSCKTILRPKGNSNYSFYRVSEFSCTNESCVNPDKDVYLTHCLNGKCLDIIDSRTTVKCKPKSLENVDNTDNCGWYICNNCLSCCSSEKLLARKYNKEKFGGNYNCHERGHRDLGIICCPKCGSETEEKAINLEKYNKTLDWFKSKIGTVAIEKYGQRDDGKWWFRWRQGNIDRDTFRNTLLQLKNNGFQVPNYNTSDDVQFISEPFNTLNTIPNNFECGNCNHIIDLTDKEVFDVSRVKAVKSFHNNIFPTQEKTN
;
A
#
# COMPACT_ATOMS: atom_id res chain seq x y z
N MET A 1 6.07 55.86 13.25
CA MET A 1 6.82 55.52 12.01
C MET A 1 6.80 56.71 11.03
N ARG A 2 7.92 57.07 10.39
CA ARG A 2 7.99 58.20 9.42
C ARG A 2 7.26 57.90 8.10
N VAL A 3 6.54 58.90 7.57
CA VAL A 3 5.77 58.78 6.31
C VAL A 3 6.64 58.32 5.14
N SER A 4 7.84 58.89 4.96
CA SER A 4 8.78 58.49 3.89
C SER A 4 9.17 57.01 3.93
N LYS A 5 9.25 56.41 5.11
CA LYS A 5 9.51 54.97 5.27
C LYS A 5 8.27 54.15 4.89
N LEU A 6 7.08 54.63 5.26
CA LEU A 6 5.80 53.96 4.99
C LEU A 6 5.48 53.93 3.49
N LEU A 7 5.75 55.02 2.78
CA LEU A 7 5.57 55.11 1.33
C LEU A 7 6.42 54.09 0.57
N LYS A 8 7.67 53.89 1.00
CA LYS A 8 8.56 52.88 0.42
C LYS A 8 8.07 51.46 0.72
N GLU A 9 7.63 51.20 1.94
CA GLU A 9 7.14 49.87 2.34
C GLU A 9 5.87 49.47 1.60
N LEU A 10 4.97 50.42 1.34
CA LEU A 10 3.70 50.18 0.65
C LEU A 10 3.73 50.45 -0.85
N ASN A 11 4.89 50.85 -1.39
CA ASN A 11 5.06 51.30 -2.77
C ASN A 11 3.99 52.33 -3.20
N LEU A 12 3.74 53.32 -2.34
CA LEU A 12 2.78 54.40 -2.55
C LEU A 12 3.51 55.74 -2.82
N SER A 13 2.93 56.60 -3.67
CA SER A 13 3.37 58.00 -3.77
C SER A 13 2.77 58.83 -2.63
N PHE A 14 3.43 59.94 -2.26
CA PHE A 14 2.93 60.84 -1.22
C PHE A 14 1.56 61.43 -1.59
N ASP A 15 1.35 61.77 -2.86
CA ASP A 15 0.06 62.28 -3.35
C ASP A 15 -1.05 61.24 -3.24
N ARG A 16 -0.74 59.96 -3.51
CA ARG A 16 -1.71 58.88 -3.34
C ARG A 16 -2.04 58.63 -1.87
N LEU A 17 -1.06 58.75 -0.98
CA LEU A 17 -1.29 58.67 0.47
C LEU A 17 -2.15 59.84 0.97
N LYS A 18 -2.03 61.04 0.38
CA LYS A 18 -2.91 62.17 0.72
C LYS A 18 -4.38 61.91 0.42
N LEU A 19 -4.69 61.10 -0.59
CA LEU A 19 -6.07 60.70 -0.86
C LEU A 19 -6.68 59.83 0.25
N TYR A 20 -5.87 59.37 1.22
CA TYR A 20 -6.32 58.53 2.32
C TYR A 20 -6.72 59.40 3.51
N GLU A 21 -6.31 60.68 3.55
CA GLU A 21 -6.64 61.64 4.60
C GLU A 21 -8.14 61.72 4.94
N PRO A 22 -9.10 61.64 3.99
CA PRO A 22 -10.53 61.63 4.33
C PRO A 22 -10.96 60.44 5.22
N TYR A 23 -10.19 59.34 5.20
CA TYR A 23 -10.44 58.11 5.97
C TYR A 23 -9.53 58.01 7.21
N LEU A 24 -8.71 59.03 7.45
CA LEU A 24 -7.78 59.10 8.58
C LEU A 24 -8.17 60.26 9.49
N ASP A 25 -8.01 60.07 10.80
CA ASP A 25 -8.27 61.14 11.78
C ASP A 25 -7.11 62.14 11.88
N VAL A 26 -6.07 62.00 11.04
CA VAL A 26 -4.83 62.78 11.08
C VAL A 26 -4.44 63.19 9.66
N LYS A 27 -4.15 64.48 9.46
CA LYS A 27 -3.62 65.01 8.19
C LYS A 27 -2.13 64.73 8.05
N ILE A 28 -1.69 64.43 6.84
CA ILE A 28 -0.31 64.05 6.50
C ILE A 28 0.32 65.19 5.69
N GLU A 29 1.03 66.08 6.39
CA GLU A 29 1.51 67.34 5.83
C GLU A 29 2.90 67.23 5.23
N SER A 30 3.74 66.28 5.69
CA SER A 30 5.10 66.13 5.18
C SER A 30 5.64 64.69 5.21
N LEU A 31 6.64 64.43 4.37
CA LEU A 31 7.36 63.15 4.29
C LEU A 31 8.13 62.78 5.57
N ASN A 32 8.43 63.76 6.42
CA ASN A 32 9.19 63.57 7.65
C ASN A 32 8.30 63.43 8.89
N GLN A 33 6.98 63.59 8.75
CA GLN A 33 6.01 63.44 9.84
C GLN A 33 6.05 62.01 10.40
N GLU A 34 5.98 61.89 11.73
CA GLU A 34 5.84 60.60 12.40
C GLU A 34 4.37 60.27 12.64
N LEU A 35 3.96 59.09 12.19
CA LEU A 35 2.62 58.54 12.39
C LEU A 35 2.60 57.61 13.59
N SER A 36 1.52 57.66 14.38
CA SER A 36 1.26 56.67 15.43
C SER A 36 0.99 55.30 14.81
N ASP A 37 1.19 54.23 15.59
CA ASP A 37 0.94 52.87 15.11
C ASP A 37 -0.52 52.62 14.74
N LEU A 38 -1.44 53.33 15.41
CA LEU A 38 -2.88 53.23 15.15
C LEU A 38 -3.25 53.85 13.79
N THR A 39 -2.66 55.01 13.45
CA THR A 39 -2.82 55.62 12.12
C THR A 39 -2.17 54.75 11.03
N ARG A 40 -1.02 54.13 11.31
CA ARG A 40 -0.36 53.20 10.38
C ARG A 40 -1.24 51.99 10.05
N LEU A 41 -1.86 51.38 11.05
CA LEU A 41 -2.76 50.23 10.86
C LEU A 41 -4.01 50.61 10.05
N LYS A 42 -4.56 51.81 10.26
CA LYS A 42 -5.65 52.33 9.42
C LYS A 42 -5.22 52.53 7.95
N ILE A 43 -4.02 53.04 7.70
CA ILE A 43 -3.50 53.19 6.33
C ILE A 43 -3.37 51.82 5.64
N LEU A 44 -2.89 50.81 6.36
CA LEU A 44 -2.80 49.43 5.84
C LEU A 44 -4.18 48.83 5.54
N SER A 45 -5.17 49.04 6.42
CA SER A 45 -6.52 48.52 6.18
C SER A 45 -7.20 49.21 5.00
N ILE A 46 -6.97 50.51 4.79
CA ILE A 46 -7.45 51.26 3.61
C ILE A 46 -6.80 50.71 2.33
N GLN A 47 -5.49 50.44 2.35
CA GLN A 47 -4.75 49.93 1.18
C GLN A 47 -5.32 48.59 0.67
N VAL A 48 -5.71 47.70 1.58
CA VAL A 48 -6.19 46.35 1.25
C VAL A 48 -7.71 46.33 0.97
N ASN A 49 -8.45 47.38 1.35
CA ASN A 49 -9.89 47.45 1.13
C ASN A 49 -10.24 47.84 -0.31
N ALA A 50 -10.65 46.85 -1.11
CA ALA A 50 -10.95 47.01 -2.53
C ALA A 50 -12.03 48.07 -2.82
N LYS A 51 -13.06 48.22 -1.97
CA LYS A 51 -14.12 49.23 -2.19
C LYS A 51 -13.55 50.65 -2.06
N ILE A 52 -12.76 50.90 -1.01
CA ILE A 52 -12.15 52.21 -0.78
C ILE A 52 -11.13 52.54 -1.88
N GLN A 53 -10.37 51.54 -2.35
CA GLN A 53 -9.43 51.74 -3.46
C GLN A 53 -10.13 52.10 -4.79
N ILE A 54 -11.29 51.51 -5.08
CA ILE A 54 -12.11 51.88 -6.25
C ILE A 54 -12.59 53.33 -6.10
N GLU A 55 -13.04 53.73 -4.92
CA GLU A 55 -13.51 55.09 -4.63
C GLU A 55 -12.40 56.13 -4.80
N ILE A 56 -11.22 55.88 -4.24
CA ILE A 56 -10.03 56.74 -4.38
C ILE A 56 -9.58 56.86 -5.84
N THR A 57 -9.61 55.75 -6.59
CA THR A 57 -9.23 55.75 -8.02
C THR A 57 -10.25 56.52 -8.87
N SER A 58 -11.54 56.44 -8.51
CA SER A 58 -12.60 57.20 -9.16
C SER A 58 -12.51 58.72 -8.91
N GLN A 59 -12.11 59.14 -7.69
CA GLN A 59 -11.90 60.55 -7.36
C GLN A 59 -10.70 61.17 -8.08
N ASN A 60 -9.61 60.41 -8.24
CA ASN A 60 -8.42 60.85 -9.00
C ASN A 60 -8.70 61.02 -10.51
N SER A 61 -9.80 60.42 -11.00
CA SER A 61 -10.25 60.53 -12.39
C SER A 61 -11.13 61.78 -12.63
N GLN A 62 -11.67 62.40 -11.58
CA GLN A 62 -12.51 63.61 -11.67
C GLN A 62 -11.74 64.91 -11.44
N THR A 63 -10.57 64.89 -10.77
CA THR A 63 -9.74 66.06 -10.49
C THR A 63 -8.74 66.44 -11.60
N ASN A 64 -8.58 65.62 -12.65
CA ASN A 64 -7.67 65.90 -13.78
C ASN A 64 -8.40 66.22 -15.10
N LYS A 65 -9.51 66.98 -15.04
CA LYS A 65 -9.94 67.85 -16.14
C LYS A 65 -9.35 69.25 -15.90
N ILE A 66 -8.09 69.44 -16.30
CA ILE A 66 -7.49 70.77 -16.43
C ILE A 66 -7.43 71.14 -17.91
N ASP A 67 -8.05 72.28 -18.18
CA ASP A 67 -8.19 73.02 -19.41
C ASP A 67 -6.81 73.47 -19.96
N LEU A 68 -6.42 72.93 -21.11
CA LEU A 68 -5.13 73.23 -21.77
C LEU A 68 -5.14 74.54 -22.57
N SER A 69 -6.14 75.41 -22.38
CA SER A 69 -6.20 76.74 -23.01
C SER A 69 -5.30 77.81 -22.36
N GLN A 70 -4.47 77.49 -21.35
CA GLN A 70 -3.66 78.48 -20.61
C GLN A 70 -2.13 78.32 -20.65
N PHE A 71 -1.54 77.61 -21.61
CA PHE A 71 -0.08 77.64 -21.82
C PHE A 71 0.31 78.13 -23.21
N GLU A 72 -0.12 79.34 -23.56
CA GLU A 72 0.68 80.19 -24.47
C GLU A 72 1.86 80.79 -23.69
N LYS A 73 3.10 80.41 -24.05
CA LYS A 73 4.28 81.20 -23.71
C LYS A 73 4.65 82.12 -24.90
N PRO A 74 5.08 83.37 -24.64
CA PRO A 74 5.19 84.39 -25.66
C PRO A 74 6.31 84.13 -26.67
N LYS A 75 5.97 84.31 -27.95
CA LYS A 75 6.87 84.40 -29.10
C LYS A 75 7.83 85.59 -28.94
N ARG A 76 9.14 85.36 -28.97
CA ARG A 76 10.11 86.39 -29.35
C ARG A 76 10.09 86.57 -30.87
N LEU A 77 9.67 87.74 -31.30
CA LEU A 77 9.70 88.22 -32.68
C LEU A 77 11.13 88.20 -33.24
N ARG A 78 11.34 87.48 -34.34
CA ARG A 78 12.25 87.89 -35.41
C ARG A 78 11.48 87.88 -36.73
N LYS A 79 11.61 88.99 -37.47
CA LYS A 79 10.88 89.33 -38.69
C LYS A 79 11.05 88.29 -39.83
N PRO A 80 10.09 88.25 -40.77
CA PRO A 80 9.88 87.12 -41.67
C PRO A 80 10.80 87.17 -42.90
N ARG A 81 11.16 85.99 -43.41
CA ARG A 81 11.43 85.79 -44.84
C ARG A 81 10.50 84.69 -45.32
N GLU A 82 9.60 85.05 -46.22
CA GLU A 82 8.78 84.13 -47.00
C GLU A 82 9.68 83.18 -47.80
N LYS A 83 9.29 81.89 -47.87
CA LYS A 83 9.41 81.09 -49.08
C LYS A 83 8.60 79.79 -49.01
N ILE A 84 7.94 79.54 -50.13
CA ILE A 84 6.97 78.51 -50.50
C ILE A 84 7.64 77.13 -50.71
N ALA A 85 6.84 76.05 -50.62
CA ALA A 85 6.91 74.74 -51.32
C ALA A 85 7.21 73.45 -50.51
N LEU A 86 6.24 72.50 -50.61
CA LEU A 86 6.25 71.02 -50.48
C LEU A 86 7.11 70.34 -49.38
N ASN A 87 6.46 69.83 -48.33
CA ASN A 87 7.03 68.81 -47.43
C ASN A 87 6.30 67.47 -47.64
N ASN A 88 6.77 66.63 -48.57
CA ASN A 88 6.43 65.20 -48.55
C ASN A 88 7.27 64.51 -47.47
N PHE A 89 6.63 63.69 -46.65
CA PHE A 89 7.28 62.85 -45.64
C PHE A 89 7.13 61.38 -46.03
N GLU A 90 8.15 60.58 -45.79
CA GLU A 90 8.18 59.14 -46.05
C GLU A 90 8.38 58.36 -44.75
N LYS A 91 7.60 57.28 -44.60
CA LYS A 91 7.61 56.39 -43.42
C LYS A 91 8.55 55.20 -43.66
N PHE A 92 9.36 54.89 -42.66
CA PHE A 92 10.29 53.76 -42.68
C PHE A 92 10.17 52.96 -41.38
N ILE A 93 10.60 51.69 -41.45
CA ILE A 93 10.60 50.76 -40.31
C ILE A 93 12.05 50.46 -39.96
N GLY A 94 12.45 50.77 -38.73
CA GLY A 94 13.81 50.50 -38.26
C GLY A 94 13.83 50.08 -36.80
N ASN A 95 15.02 49.73 -36.32
CA ASN A 95 15.20 49.33 -34.93
C ASN A 95 15.95 50.42 -34.18
N ILE A 96 15.59 50.69 -32.93
CA ILE A 96 16.34 51.60 -32.07
C ILE A 96 17.77 51.05 -31.90
N ASP A 97 18.77 51.81 -32.32
CA ASP A 97 20.19 51.45 -32.14
C ASP A 97 20.67 51.86 -30.74
N TRP A 98 20.26 53.04 -30.29
CA TRP A 98 20.46 53.54 -28.92
C TRP A 98 19.61 54.80 -28.72
N TYR A 99 19.18 55.06 -27.49
CA TYR A 99 18.44 56.25 -27.10
C TYR A 99 18.80 56.68 -25.67
N TYR A 100 18.81 58.00 -25.42
CA TYR A 100 19.01 58.67 -24.14
C TYR A 100 20.46 58.66 -23.62
N ASN A 101 21.06 59.85 -23.50
CA ASN A 101 22.39 60.00 -22.91
C ASN A 101 22.30 60.23 -21.40
N HIS A 102 22.46 59.16 -20.62
CA HIS A 102 22.40 59.22 -19.16
C HIS A 102 23.43 60.16 -18.51
N ALA A 103 24.55 60.45 -19.17
CA ALA A 103 25.58 61.33 -18.62
C ALA A 103 25.21 62.82 -18.75
N THR A 104 24.50 63.21 -19.82
CA THR A 104 24.12 64.61 -20.08
C THR A 104 22.63 64.90 -19.89
N GLN A 105 21.83 63.87 -19.61
CA GLN A 105 20.36 63.90 -19.64
C GLN A 105 19.79 64.40 -20.99
N ASP A 106 20.55 64.26 -22.08
CA ASP A 106 20.09 64.64 -23.40
C ASP A 106 19.22 63.56 -24.03
N GLU A 107 18.03 63.96 -24.44
CA GLU A 107 17.04 63.12 -25.11
C GLU A 107 17.31 63.07 -26.62
N TYR A 108 18.23 62.21 -27.05
CA TYR A 108 18.45 61.87 -28.46
C TYR A 108 18.83 60.41 -28.65
N GLY A 109 18.71 59.93 -29.89
CA GLY A 109 19.03 58.56 -30.25
C GLY A 109 19.24 58.36 -31.75
N PHE A 110 19.49 57.11 -32.12
CA PHE A 110 19.61 56.66 -33.50
C PHE A 110 18.72 55.46 -33.79
N VAL A 111 18.06 55.47 -34.94
CA VAL A 111 17.36 54.31 -35.51
C VAL A 111 18.24 53.69 -36.58
N LYS A 112 18.45 52.38 -36.52
CA LYS A 112 19.13 51.59 -37.52
C LYS A 112 18.14 51.13 -38.59
N HIS A 113 18.38 51.55 -39.84
CA HIS A 113 17.62 51.11 -41.01
C HIS A 113 18.55 50.42 -42.03
N ARG A 114 18.09 49.32 -42.63
CA ARG A 114 18.92 48.49 -43.52
C ARG A 114 19.53 49.26 -44.69
N GLU A 115 18.76 50.14 -45.32
CA GLU A 115 19.18 50.89 -46.51
C GLU A 115 19.63 52.33 -46.20
N LEU A 116 19.11 52.92 -45.12
CA LEU A 116 19.34 54.34 -44.82
C LEU A 116 20.48 54.53 -43.82
N GLY A 117 20.96 53.45 -43.17
CA GLY A 117 21.95 53.50 -42.10
C GLY A 117 21.35 54.02 -40.78
N GLY A 118 22.19 54.65 -39.95
CA GLY A 118 21.77 55.29 -38.71
C GLY A 118 21.05 56.61 -38.95
N VAL A 119 19.82 56.72 -38.46
CA VAL A 119 18.95 57.90 -38.57
C VAL A 119 18.84 58.56 -37.20
N TYR A 120 19.28 59.82 -37.10
CA TYR A 120 19.26 60.56 -35.85
C TYR A 120 17.84 61.03 -35.49
N PHE A 121 17.49 60.99 -34.21
CA PHE A 121 16.25 61.58 -33.69
C PHE A 121 16.46 62.20 -32.31
N ARG A 122 15.53 63.07 -31.91
CA ARG A 122 15.47 63.71 -30.58
C ARG A 122 14.20 63.30 -29.86
N GLY A 123 14.18 63.41 -28.53
CA GLY A 123 13.01 63.04 -27.72
C GLY A 123 11.72 63.77 -28.12
N ASP A 124 11.85 65.01 -28.60
CA ASP A 124 10.73 65.85 -29.05
C ASP A 124 9.97 65.30 -30.28
N VAL A 125 10.56 64.36 -31.02
CA VAL A 125 9.90 63.70 -32.15
C VAL A 125 9.33 62.32 -31.81
N VAL A 126 9.50 61.84 -30.58
CA VAL A 126 8.93 60.56 -30.11
C VAL A 126 7.47 60.79 -29.71
N ILE A 127 6.55 60.02 -30.30
CA ILE A 127 5.10 60.19 -30.15
C ILE A 127 4.48 58.95 -29.52
N GLY A 128 3.46 59.16 -28.68
CA GLY A 128 2.64 58.08 -28.10
C GLY A 128 3.28 57.36 -26.90
N ILE A 129 4.60 57.47 -26.74
CA ILE A 129 5.32 56.83 -25.63
C ILE A 129 6.29 57.79 -24.93
N HIS A 130 6.40 57.65 -23.61
CA HIS A 130 7.42 58.36 -22.84
C HIS A 130 8.81 57.95 -23.33
N PRO A 131 9.69 58.88 -23.72
CA PRO A 131 10.92 58.51 -24.43
C PRO A 131 11.83 57.53 -23.67
N GLU A 132 11.86 57.60 -22.33
CA GLU A 132 12.60 56.66 -21.46
C GLU A 132 12.17 55.18 -21.57
N ARG A 133 11.03 54.89 -22.21
CA ARG A 133 10.53 53.52 -22.39
C ARG A 133 10.95 52.88 -23.70
N LEU A 134 11.64 53.62 -24.59
CA LEU A 134 12.23 53.05 -25.81
C LEU A 134 13.42 52.18 -25.44
N ARG A 135 13.44 50.94 -25.95
CA ARG A 135 14.53 49.98 -25.71
C ARG A 135 15.40 49.82 -26.94
N GLU A 136 16.67 49.48 -26.72
CA GLU A 136 17.57 49.08 -27.80
C GLU A 136 17.03 47.84 -28.53
N ASN A 137 17.21 47.80 -29.84
CA ASN A 137 16.66 46.84 -30.81
C ASN A 137 15.12 46.81 -30.94
N GLU A 138 14.41 47.73 -30.29
CA GLU A 138 12.96 47.83 -30.44
C GLU A 138 12.57 48.33 -31.83
N GLN A 139 11.60 47.67 -32.48
CA GLN A 139 11.15 48.02 -33.82
C GLN A 139 10.17 49.21 -33.77
N VAL A 140 10.48 50.25 -34.53
CA VAL A 140 9.75 51.52 -34.54
C VAL A 140 9.49 51.99 -35.98
N ILE A 141 8.49 52.84 -36.13
CA ILE A 141 8.21 53.56 -37.37
C ILE A 141 8.75 54.97 -37.20
N PHE A 142 9.48 55.46 -38.22
CA PHE A 142 9.98 56.82 -38.23
C PHE A 142 9.72 57.51 -39.57
N GLU A 143 9.46 58.81 -39.52
CA GLU A 143 9.21 59.65 -40.71
C GLU A 143 10.46 60.49 -41.05
N LEU A 144 10.78 60.59 -42.34
CA LEU A 144 11.80 61.50 -42.88
C LEU A 144 11.17 62.44 -43.89
N ARG A 145 11.71 63.65 -44.04
CA ARG A 145 11.36 64.51 -45.19
C ARG A 145 12.02 63.94 -46.44
N SER A 146 11.31 63.91 -47.56
CA SER A 146 11.85 63.35 -48.81
C SER A 146 13.16 64.02 -49.25
N ARG A 147 13.35 65.33 -48.97
CA ARG A 147 14.61 66.04 -49.25
C ARG A 147 15.81 65.59 -48.41
N ASP A 148 15.57 64.96 -47.26
CA ASP A 148 16.62 64.54 -46.31
C ASP A 148 17.10 63.09 -46.60
N LEU A 149 16.45 62.36 -47.52
CA LEU A 149 16.80 60.98 -47.88
C LEU A 149 18.20 60.84 -48.48
N HIS A 150 18.62 61.83 -49.28
CA HIS A 150 19.94 61.88 -49.91
C HIS A 150 20.96 62.73 -49.13
N GLY A 151 20.57 63.24 -47.95
CA GLY A 151 21.44 64.05 -47.11
C GLY A 151 22.49 63.23 -46.36
N LYS A 152 23.67 63.83 -46.09
CA LYS A 152 24.74 63.20 -45.28
C LYS A 152 24.32 62.91 -43.83
N ARG A 153 23.35 63.65 -43.29
CA ARG A 153 22.78 63.44 -41.94
C ARG A 153 21.27 63.30 -42.08
N LYS A 154 20.76 62.09 -41.85
CA LYS A 154 19.32 61.80 -41.87
C LYS A 154 18.74 62.04 -40.49
N ARG A 155 17.66 62.82 -40.40
CA ARG A 155 17.01 63.16 -39.13
C ARG A 155 15.52 62.86 -39.17
N ALA A 156 15.06 61.98 -38.29
CA ALA A 156 13.64 61.68 -38.17
C ALA A 156 12.85 62.90 -37.70
N THR A 157 11.68 63.09 -38.31
CA THR A 157 10.71 64.14 -37.94
C THR A 157 9.60 63.63 -37.04
N LYS A 158 9.37 62.31 -37.04
CA LYS A 158 8.53 61.58 -36.07
C LYS A 158 9.10 60.20 -35.83
N LEU A 159 8.86 59.65 -34.64
CA LEU A 159 9.19 58.29 -34.25
C LEU A 159 8.11 57.76 -33.31
N TYR A 160 7.60 56.56 -33.55
CA TYR A 160 6.59 55.94 -32.69
C TYR A 160 6.63 54.41 -32.83
N ARG A 161 6.06 53.71 -31.86
CA ARG A 161 5.95 52.25 -31.89
C ARG A 161 4.97 51.79 -32.97
N ILE A 162 5.13 50.57 -33.47
CA ILE A 162 4.23 50.00 -34.47
C ILE A 162 2.77 49.99 -33.99
N GLU A 163 2.54 49.72 -32.70
CA GLU A 163 1.21 49.71 -32.06
C GLU A 163 0.50 51.08 -32.08
N GLU A 164 1.24 52.17 -32.23
CA GLU A 164 0.72 53.54 -32.33
C GLU A 164 0.41 53.95 -33.79
N GLU A 165 0.68 53.08 -34.77
CA GLU A 165 0.36 53.37 -36.17
C GLU A 165 -1.14 53.37 -36.42
N THR A 166 -1.60 54.40 -37.13
CA THR A 166 -3.01 54.62 -37.46
C THR A 166 -3.28 54.50 -38.96
N ASP A 167 -2.24 54.42 -39.78
CA ASP A 167 -2.34 54.18 -41.22
C ASP A 167 -2.50 52.68 -41.51
N ILE A 168 -3.76 52.26 -41.65
CA ILE A 168 -4.11 50.87 -41.93
C ILE A 168 -3.53 50.36 -43.26
N LEU A 169 -3.37 51.23 -44.26
CA LEU A 169 -2.85 50.84 -45.57
C LEU A 169 -1.36 50.51 -45.47
N PHE A 170 -0.62 51.31 -44.70
CA PHE A 170 0.77 51.04 -44.36
C PHE A 170 0.92 49.72 -43.61
N LEU A 171 0.06 49.47 -42.60
CA LEU A 171 0.06 48.21 -41.83
C LEU A 171 -0.23 47.00 -42.73
N ILE A 172 -1.23 47.08 -43.59
CA ILE A 172 -1.60 45.98 -44.51
C ILE A 172 -0.50 45.69 -45.52
N SER A 173 0.05 46.72 -46.17
CA SER A 173 1.05 46.56 -47.23
C SER A 173 2.34 45.93 -46.70
N ASN A 174 2.80 46.38 -45.53
CA ASN A 174 3.97 45.82 -44.85
C ASN A 174 3.68 44.44 -44.24
N GLY A 175 2.45 44.22 -43.76
CA GLY A 175 1.94 42.97 -43.22
C GLY A 175 1.98 41.81 -44.21
N LEU A 176 1.61 42.07 -45.46
CA LEU A 176 1.62 41.07 -46.52
C LEU A 176 3.03 40.79 -47.06
N SER A 177 3.91 41.80 -47.01
CA SER A 177 5.24 41.73 -47.61
C SER A 177 6.29 41.17 -46.65
N SER A 178 6.59 41.91 -45.58
CA SER A 178 7.82 41.70 -44.80
C SER A 178 7.60 41.53 -43.28
N TYR A 179 6.44 41.95 -42.74
CA TYR A 179 6.19 41.99 -41.29
C TYR A 179 4.81 41.45 -40.92
N PRO A 180 4.60 40.11 -40.86
CA PRO A 180 3.27 39.48 -40.71
C PRO A 180 2.43 39.96 -39.51
N ASP A 181 3.07 40.40 -38.43
CA ASP A 181 2.40 40.91 -37.24
C ASP A 181 1.67 42.24 -37.46
N PHE A 182 2.03 42.99 -38.51
CA PHE A 182 1.35 44.23 -38.88
C PHE A 182 -0.12 43.99 -39.25
N LEU A 183 -0.48 42.78 -39.72
CA LEU A 183 -1.86 42.39 -39.94
C LEU A 183 -2.65 42.28 -38.62
N ASN A 184 -2.01 41.90 -37.51
CA ASN A 184 -2.66 41.88 -36.19
C ASN A 184 -2.96 43.31 -35.72
N TYR A 185 -2.01 44.24 -35.89
CA TYR A 185 -2.22 45.64 -35.56
C TYR A 185 -3.30 46.29 -36.46
N ALA A 186 -3.33 45.94 -37.75
CA ALA A 186 -4.40 46.35 -38.65
C ALA A 186 -5.78 45.84 -38.18
N LEU A 187 -5.86 44.59 -37.70
CA LEU A 187 -7.10 44.03 -37.13
C LEU A 187 -7.53 44.75 -35.86
N VAL A 188 -6.59 45.07 -34.96
CA VAL A 188 -6.87 45.84 -33.74
C VAL A 188 -7.40 47.23 -34.09
N LEU A 189 -6.80 47.89 -35.07
CA LEU A 189 -7.23 49.20 -35.54
C LEU A 189 -8.63 49.15 -36.18
N ALA A 190 -8.87 48.14 -37.04
CA ALA A 190 -10.16 47.92 -37.69
C ALA A 190 -11.31 47.61 -36.72
N ARG A 191 -11.01 47.15 -35.51
CA ARG A 191 -12.00 46.84 -34.46
C ARG A 191 -12.38 48.03 -33.58
N LYS A 192 -11.72 49.18 -33.70
CA LYS A 192 -12.07 50.38 -32.91
C LYS A 192 -13.42 50.92 -33.38
N ASP A 193 -14.35 51.19 -32.46
CA ASP A 193 -15.73 51.60 -32.77
C ASP A 193 -15.85 52.84 -33.68
N ASN A 194 -14.84 53.72 -33.65
CA ASN A 194 -14.81 54.97 -34.43
C ASN A 194 -14.01 54.88 -35.74
N PHE A 195 -13.56 53.68 -36.12
CA PHE A 195 -12.70 53.51 -37.29
C PHE A 195 -13.52 53.45 -38.59
N VAL A 196 -13.39 54.48 -39.44
CA VAL A 196 -14.08 54.56 -40.74
C VAL A 196 -13.06 54.75 -41.86
N LEU A 197 -13.11 53.85 -42.84
CA LEU A 197 -12.18 53.83 -43.96
C LEU A 197 -12.71 54.66 -45.13
N LYS A 198 -11.91 55.62 -45.63
CA LYS A 198 -12.30 56.49 -46.75
C LYS A 198 -12.39 55.66 -48.04
N LYS A 199 -13.30 56.02 -48.95
CA LYS A 199 -13.51 55.32 -50.23
C LYS A 199 -12.21 55.04 -51.03
N PRO A 200 -11.28 55.99 -51.20
CA PRO A 200 -10.02 55.72 -51.94
C PRO A 200 -9.15 54.66 -51.26
N GLN A 201 -9.12 54.63 -49.93
CA GLN A 201 -8.38 53.62 -49.17
C GLN A 201 -9.05 52.24 -49.28
N LYS A 202 -10.39 52.19 -49.37
CA LYS A 202 -11.12 50.91 -49.58
C LYS A 202 -10.73 50.31 -50.92
N ASP A 203 -10.70 51.12 -51.97
CA ASP A 203 -10.34 50.68 -53.32
C ASP A 203 -8.89 50.15 -53.38
N GLU A 204 -7.96 50.85 -52.73
CA GLU A 204 -6.55 50.48 -52.69
C GLU A 204 -6.29 49.19 -51.89
N ILE A 205 -6.87 49.06 -50.69
CA ILE A 205 -6.77 47.84 -49.89
C ILE A 205 -7.41 46.64 -50.62
N THR A 206 -8.53 46.88 -51.32
CA THR A 206 -9.20 45.86 -52.14
C THR A 206 -8.29 45.36 -53.26
N ALA A 207 -7.57 46.27 -53.95
CA ALA A 207 -6.61 45.89 -54.97
C ALA A 207 -5.43 45.07 -54.40
N ILE A 208 -4.92 45.44 -53.23
CA ILE A 208 -3.84 44.73 -52.53
C ILE A 208 -4.29 43.31 -52.13
N PHE A 209 -5.47 43.17 -51.51
CA PHE A 209 -6.01 41.87 -51.12
C PHE A 209 -6.33 40.98 -52.32
N ASN A 210 -6.89 41.52 -53.40
CA ASN A 210 -7.09 40.76 -54.64
C ASN A 210 -5.77 40.22 -55.21
N ARG A 211 -4.71 41.06 -55.24
CA ARG A 211 -3.39 40.63 -55.71
C ARG A 211 -2.79 39.54 -54.82
N PHE A 212 -3.01 39.62 -53.50
CA PHE A 212 -2.49 38.63 -52.55
C PHE A 212 -3.22 37.28 -52.64
N LEU A 213 -4.56 37.30 -52.59
CA LEU A 213 -5.38 36.08 -52.56
C LEU A 213 -5.45 35.36 -53.91
N ASN A 214 -5.34 36.10 -55.02
CA ASN A 214 -5.44 35.54 -56.37
C ASN A 214 -4.08 35.44 -57.10
N LYS A 215 -2.96 35.39 -56.37
CA LYS A 215 -1.63 35.26 -56.96
C LYS A 215 -1.47 33.87 -57.59
N SER A 216 -1.25 33.81 -58.91
CA SER A 216 -1.27 32.56 -59.68
C SER A 216 -0.02 31.69 -59.56
N GLU A 217 1.10 32.23 -59.04
CA GLU A 217 2.42 31.59 -59.16
C GLU A 217 2.98 31.02 -57.84
N ASN A 218 2.32 31.19 -56.69
CA ASN A 218 2.78 30.64 -55.40
C ASN A 218 1.60 30.36 -54.44
N PRO A 219 1.65 29.28 -53.64
CA PRO A 219 0.63 29.03 -52.62
C PRO A 219 0.59 30.17 -51.61
N VAL A 220 -0.61 30.68 -51.36
CA VAL A 220 -0.84 31.74 -50.39
C VAL A 220 -0.60 31.17 -48.99
N ASP A 221 0.21 31.85 -48.17
CA ASP A 221 0.38 31.51 -46.75
C ASP A 221 -1.00 31.57 -46.05
N PHE A 222 -1.50 30.40 -45.64
CA PHE A 222 -2.84 30.24 -45.06
C PHE A 222 -3.03 31.08 -43.79
N SER A 223 -1.99 31.23 -42.96
CA SER A 223 -2.05 32.04 -41.73
C SER A 223 -2.26 33.53 -42.06
N LYS A 224 -1.57 34.03 -43.08
CA LYS A 224 -1.77 35.39 -43.59
C LYS A 224 -3.14 35.54 -44.26
N ALA A 225 -3.57 34.56 -45.06
CA ALA A 225 -4.87 34.57 -45.70
C ALA A 225 -6.02 34.64 -44.68
N LEU A 226 -5.93 33.90 -43.57
CA LEU A 226 -6.91 33.95 -42.50
C LEU A 226 -7.03 35.34 -41.87
N LYS A 227 -5.90 36.01 -41.60
CA LYS A 227 -5.88 37.39 -41.09
C LYS A 227 -6.46 38.38 -42.10
N VAL A 228 -6.16 38.20 -43.38
CA VAL A 228 -6.71 39.00 -44.48
C VAL A 228 -8.23 38.84 -44.57
N LEU A 229 -8.75 37.61 -44.53
CA LEU A 229 -10.20 37.37 -44.57
C LEU A 229 -10.93 37.99 -43.37
N ASN A 230 -10.34 37.93 -42.19
CA ASN A 230 -10.86 38.64 -41.02
C ASN A 230 -10.85 40.16 -41.19
N LEU A 231 -9.80 40.73 -41.82
CA LEU A 231 -9.75 42.16 -42.15
C LEU A 231 -10.80 42.54 -43.19
N ILE A 232 -11.01 41.71 -44.20
CA ILE A 232 -12.02 41.92 -45.26
C ILE A 232 -13.41 42.04 -44.64
N GLU A 233 -13.74 41.14 -43.72
CA GLU A 233 -15.00 41.16 -42.99
C GLU A 233 -15.14 42.43 -42.15
N LYS A 234 -14.13 42.77 -41.34
CA LYS A 234 -14.19 43.96 -40.47
C LYS A 234 -14.16 45.29 -41.21
N LEU A 235 -13.55 45.34 -42.39
CA LEU A 235 -13.48 46.54 -43.23
C LEU A 235 -14.63 46.62 -44.25
N GLU A 236 -15.54 45.64 -44.26
CA GLU A 236 -16.68 45.52 -45.16
C GLU A 236 -16.27 45.60 -46.65
N LEU A 237 -15.19 44.91 -47.01
CA LEU A 237 -14.66 44.89 -48.37
C LEU A 237 -15.29 43.75 -49.18
N LYS A 238 -15.55 44.00 -50.47
CA LYS A 238 -16.06 42.98 -51.40
C LYS A 238 -14.93 42.50 -52.31
N LEU A 239 -14.59 41.22 -52.24
CA LEU A 239 -13.51 40.60 -53.02
C LEU A 239 -13.99 39.33 -53.71
N ASN A 240 -13.36 39.00 -54.83
CA ASN A 240 -13.54 37.71 -55.48
C ASN A 240 -12.45 36.75 -54.99
N THR A 241 -12.88 35.75 -54.21
CA THR A 241 -12.01 34.75 -53.57
C THR A 241 -12.15 33.36 -54.18
N THR A 242 -12.80 33.23 -55.34
CA THR A 242 -13.08 31.91 -55.95
C THR A 242 -11.82 31.13 -56.32
N ALA A 243 -10.77 31.82 -56.79
CA ALA A 243 -9.50 31.16 -57.11
C ALA A 243 -8.78 30.65 -55.85
N PHE A 244 -8.73 31.48 -54.80
CA PHE A 244 -8.21 31.10 -53.48
C PHE A 244 -8.95 29.88 -52.91
N TYR A 245 -10.28 29.87 -52.94
CA TYR A 245 -11.07 28.75 -52.43
C TYR A 245 -10.72 27.40 -53.08
N LYS A 246 -10.44 27.39 -54.39
CA LYS A 246 -10.05 26.18 -55.13
C LYS A 246 -8.68 25.64 -54.76
N THR A 247 -7.80 26.48 -54.20
CA THR A 247 -6.45 26.07 -53.77
C THR A 247 -6.43 25.41 -52.40
N LEU A 248 -7.51 25.49 -51.63
CA LEU A 248 -7.57 24.99 -50.25
C LEU A 248 -7.94 23.51 -50.18
N ASN A 249 -7.29 22.79 -49.28
CA ASN A 249 -7.69 21.43 -48.92
C ASN A 249 -8.85 21.43 -47.89
N SER A 250 -9.43 20.27 -47.60
CA SER A 250 -10.56 20.14 -46.68
C SER A 250 -10.26 20.63 -45.26
N SER A 251 -9.04 20.42 -44.74
CA SER A 251 -8.65 20.87 -43.40
C SER A 251 -8.50 22.39 -43.33
N GLU A 252 -7.95 23.01 -44.38
CA GLU A 252 -7.86 24.47 -44.51
C GLU A 252 -9.24 25.11 -44.67
N LYS A 253 -10.13 24.50 -45.46
CA LYS A 253 -11.53 24.91 -45.55
C LYS A 253 -12.23 24.81 -44.20
N PHE A 254 -12.01 23.72 -43.45
CA PHE A 254 -12.56 23.59 -42.10
C PHE A 254 -12.01 24.68 -41.15
N ALA A 255 -10.71 24.96 -41.19
CA ALA A 255 -10.12 26.03 -40.38
C ALA A 255 -10.69 27.42 -40.74
N LEU A 256 -10.98 27.69 -42.02
CA LEU A 256 -11.69 28.91 -42.42
C LEU A 256 -13.11 28.96 -41.86
N PHE A 257 -13.84 27.84 -41.90
CA PHE A 257 -15.19 27.72 -41.35
C PHE A 257 -15.20 28.04 -39.85
N CYS A 258 -14.24 27.52 -39.09
CA CYS A 258 -14.15 27.77 -37.66
C CYS A 258 -13.83 29.25 -37.35
N ASN A 259 -12.87 29.85 -38.06
CA ASN A 259 -12.25 31.12 -37.67
C ASN A 259 -12.83 32.37 -38.36
N THR A 260 -13.69 32.22 -39.39
CA THR A 260 -14.23 33.34 -40.16
C THR A 260 -15.73 33.15 -40.46
N ASN A 261 -16.39 34.15 -41.03
CA ASN A 261 -17.74 34.04 -41.61
C ASN A 261 -17.72 33.73 -43.12
N TYR A 262 -16.62 33.17 -43.62
CA TYR A 262 -16.49 32.78 -45.02
C TYR A 262 -17.44 31.63 -45.37
N THR A 263 -18.19 31.76 -46.47
CA THR A 263 -19.14 30.72 -46.89
C THR A 263 -18.42 29.51 -47.45
N ILE A 264 -18.66 28.33 -46.87
CA ILE A 264 -18.01 27.07 -47.23
C ILE A 264 -19.07 26.00 -47.48
N SER A 265 -18.89 25.22 -48.54
CA SER A 265 -19.73 24.04 -48.80
C SER A 265 -19.53 23.00 -47.69
N ILE A 266 -20.63 22.50 -47.12
CA ILE A 266 -20.57 21.48 -46.06
C ILE A 266 -19.95 20.20 -46.58
N ASP A 267 -20.24 19.81 -47.82
CA ASP A 267 -19.69 18.60 -48.42
C ASP A 267 -18.14 18.60 -48.42
N ASP A 268 -17.52 19.79 -48.50
CA ASP A 268 -16.06 19.93 -48.49
C ASP A 268 -15.43 19.73 -47.10
N ILE A 269 -16.23 19.89 -46.03
CA ILE A 269 -15.77 19.89 -44.63
C ILE A 269 -16.51 18.86 -43.76
N LYS A 270 -17.40 18.05 -44.34
CA LYS A 270 -18.32 17.15 -43.64
C LYS A 270 -17.61 16.18 -42.70
N GLU A 271 -16.59 15.47 -43.18
CA GLU A 271 -15.82 14.53 -42.35
C GLU A 271 -15.06 15.24 -41.23
N ASN A 272 -14.50 16.43 -41.50
CA ASN A 272 -13.83 17.23 -40.47
C ASN A 272 -14.81 17.69 -39.38
N LEU A 273 -16.05 18.03 -39.74
CA LEU A 273 -17.12 18.35 -38.79
C LEU A 273 -17.52 17.13 -37.95
N ILE A 274 -17.64 15.94 -38.55
CA ILE A 274 -17.94 14.70 -37.81
C ILE A 274 -16.83 14.41 -36.80
N THR A 275 -15.57 14.44 -37.24
CA THR A 275 -14.40 14.24 -36.37
C THR A 275 -14.34 15.28 -35.26
N TYR A 276 -14.58 16.56 -35.58
CA TYR A 276 -14.64 17.63 -34.59
C TYR A 276 -15.68 17.33 -33.51
N VAL A 277 -16.89 16.92 -33.88
CA VAL A 277 -17.96 16.63 -32.92
C VAL A 277 -17.65 15.40 -32.04
N LEU A 278 -16.97 14.38 -32.58
CA LEU A 278 -16.61 13.17 -31.83
C LEU A 278 -15.39 13.38 -30.90
N GLU A 279 -14.43 14.21 -31.30
CA GLU A 279 -13.12 14.37 -30.65
C GLU A 279 -12.94 15.66 -29.84
N ASP A 280 -13.83 16.66 -29.97
CA ASP A 280 -13.67 17.94 -29.27
C ASP A 280 -13.66 17.76 -27.74
N SER A 281 -12.64 18.32 -27.11
CA SER A 281 -12.47 18.32 -25.64
C SER A 281 -13.25 19.40 -24.93
N GLN A 282 -13.61 20.47 -25.64
CA GLN A 282 -14.13 21.68 -25.00
C GLN A 282 -15.66 21.69 -24.91
N ASP A 283 -16.33 20.65 -25.42
CA ASP A 283 -17.79 20.57 -25.51
C ASP A 283 -18.40 21.85 -26.12
N ASN A 284 -17.65 22.50 -27.02
CA ASN A 284 -18.02 23.78 -27.59
C ASN A 284 -18.56 23.60 -28.99
N TYR A 285 -19.86 23.29 -29.04
CA TYR A 285 -20.60 23.08 -30.29
C TYR A 285 -21.06 24.38 -30.96
N ALA A 286 -20.60 25.56 -30.50
CA ALA A 286 -21.00 26.86 -31.06
C ALA A 286 -20.66 27.01 -32.55
N ILE A 287 -19.65 26.28 -33.04
CA ILE A 287 -19.28 26.25 -34.47
C ILE A 287 -20.42 25.67 -35.33
N LEU A 288 -21.22 24.75 -34.78
CA LEU A 288 -22.35 24.15 -35.48
C LEU A 288 -23.52 25.12 -35.67
N GLU A 289 -23.60 26.21 -34.90
CA GLU A 289 -24.60 27.28 -35.09
C GLU A 289 -24.40 28.06 -36.39
N LYS A 290 -23.23 27.93 -37.04
CA LYS A 290 -22.99 28.49 -38.38
C LYS A 290 -23.66 27.68 -39.50
N LEU A 291 -24.08 26.45 -39.23
CA LEU A 291 -24.76 25.59 -40.19
C LEU A 291 -26.25 25.93 -40.24
N LYS A 292 -26.91 25.70 -41.38
CA LYS A 292 -28.38 25.80 -41.42
C LYS A 292 -28.99 24.71 -40.54
N PRO A 293 -30.21 24.92 -40.00
CA PRO A 293 -30.87 23.95 -39.12
C PRO A 293 -30.94 22.53 -39.70
N GLU A 294 -31.30 22.38 -40.99
CA GLU A 294 -31.39 21.07 -41.66
C GLU A 294 -30.02 20.41 -41.85
N GLU A 295 -29.01 21.19 -42.21
CA GLU A 295 -27.64 20.70 -42.43
C GLU A 295 -27.02 20.22 -41.10
N ARG A 296 -27.26 20.97 -40.03
CA ARG A 296 -26.87 20.60 -38.65
C ARG A 296 -27.56 19.32 -38.22
N LYS A 297 -28.87 19.21 -38.42
CA LYS A 297 -29.64 18.00 -38.06
C LYS A 297 -29.09 16.77 -38.78
N ASN A 298 -28.90 16.85 -40.11
CA ASN A 298 -28.34 15.75 -40.90
C ASN A 298 -26.92 15.35 -40.44
N LEU A 299 -26.07 16.31 -40.11
CA LEU A 299 -24.73 16.04 -39.57
C LEU A 299 -24.83 15.29 -38.23
N LEU A 300 -25.70 15.74 -37.32
CA LEU A 300 -25.89 15.14 -36.01
C LEU A 300 -26.50 13.73 -36.08
N GLU A 301 -27.39 13.46 -37.03
CA GLU A 301 -27.89 12.11 -37.30
C GLU A 301 -26.76 11.16 -37.75
N ILE A 302 -25.82 11.65 -38.57
CA ILE A 302 -24.64 10.86 -38.96
C ILE A 302 -23.74 10.59 -37.76
N VAL A 303 -23.48 11.61 -36.93
CA VAL A 303 -22.71 11.44 -35.68
C VAL A 303 -23.38 10.41 -34.77
N TYR A 304 -24.70 10.48 -34.58
CA TYR A 304 -25.45 9.50 -33.78
C TYR A 304 -25.28 8.07 -34.30
N ASN A 305 -25.41 7.84 -35.61
CA ASN A 305 -25.20 6.52 -36.21
C ASN A 305 -23.77 6.02 -36.01
N ARG A 306 -22.75 6.89 -36.13
CA ARG A 306 -21.36 6.52 -35.85
C ARG A 306 -21.15 6.09 -34.39
N ILE A 307 -21.82 6.75 -33.43
CA ILE A 307 -21.76 6.34 -32.02
C ILE A 307 -22.40 4.96 -31.84
N LEU A 308 -23.53 4.68 -32.49
CA LEU A 308 -24.15 3.35 -32.49
C LEU A 308 -23.23 2.27 -33.10
N GLU A 309 -22.43 2.63 -34.10
CA GLU A 309 -21.40 1.76 -34.71
C GLU A 309 -20.13 1.61 -33.85
N GLY A 310 -20.05 2.25 -32.68
CA GLY A 310 -18.92 2.12 -31.76
C GLY A 310 -17.80 3.15 -31.93
N ALA A 311 -18.08 4.29 -32.57
CA ALA A 311 -17.11 5.39 -32.64
C ALA A 311 -16.73 5.88 -31.23
N LYS A 312 -15.42 6.09 -31.01
CA LYS A 312 -14.92 6.62 -29.74
C LYS A 312 -15.31 8.09 -29.60
N VAL A 313 -15.99 8.41 -28.50
CA VAL A 313 -16.38 9.77 -28.14
C VAL A 313 -15.59 10.20 -26.93
N LYS A 314 -15.02 11.41 -26.96
CA LYS A 314 -14.25 11.95 -25.83
C LYS A 314 -15.12 12.27 -24.62
N SER A 315 -16.31 12.83 -24.86
CA SER A 315 -17.31 13.19 -23.84
C SER A 315 -18.71 12.70 -24.23
N THR A 316 -18.99 11.42 -23.95
CA THR A 316 -20.26 10.76 -24.37
C THR A 316 -21.50 11.45 -23.78
N ILE A 317 -21.45 11.85 -22.51
CA ILE A 317 -22.60 12.44 -21.81
C ILE A 317 -22.96 13.81 -22.40
N ASN A 318 -21.99 14.69 -22.59
CA ASN A 318 -22.24 16.05 -23.08
C ASN A 318 -22.66 16.04 -24.55
N LEU A 319 -22.04 15.17 -25.37
CA LEU A 319 -22.43 15.03 -26.78
C LEU A 319 -23.86 14.49 -26.91
N LEU A 320 -24.24 13.47 -26.15
CA LEU A 320 -25.62 12.94 -26.19
C LEU A 320 -26.64 13.96 -25.67
N GLY A 321 -26.29 14.73 -24.65
CA GLY A 321 -27.10 15.85 -24.20
C GLY A 321 -27.33 16.89 -25.30
N TYR A 322 -26.28 17.25 -26.05
CA TYR A 322 -26.40 18.15 -27.20
C TYR A 322 -27.21 17.54 -28.34
N LEU A 323 -26.96 16.28 -28.71
CA LEU A 323 -27.70 15.56 -29.74
C LEU A 323 -29.21 15.53 -29.45
N ASN A 324 -29.60 15.27 -28.19
CA ASN A 324 -31.00 15.16 -27.78
C ASN A 324 -31.80 16.46 -27.96
N THR A 325 -31.12 17.61 -28.09
CA THR A 325 -31.78 18.89 -28.38
C THR A 325 -32.20 19.05 -29.85
N TYR A 326 -31.66 18.25 -30.77
CA TYR A 326 -31.91 18.36 -32.21
C TYR A 326 -32.46 17.07 -32.86
N ILE A 327 -32.17 15.91 -32.28
CA ILE A 327 -32.61 14.60 -32.80
C ILE A 327 -33.21 13.75 -31.67
N ASN A 328 -34.13 12.85 -32.02
CA ASN A 328 -34.71 11.91 -31.06
C ASN A 328 -33.76 10.71 -30.87
N ILE A 329 -33.20 10.57 -29.68
CA ILE A 329 -32.23 9.51 -29.37
C ILE A 329 -32.98 8.30 -28.81
N ASN A 330 -32.83 7.15 -29.48
CA ASN A 330 -33.27 5.88 -28.91
C ASN A 330 -32.13 5.26 -28.08
N PHE A 331 -32.23 5.36 -26.76
CA PHE A 331 -31.20 4.86 -25.85
C PHE A 331 -31.06 3.34 -25.86
N ASN A 332 -32.11 2.58 -26.17
CA ASN A 332 -32.11 1.11 -26.16
C ASN A 332 -31.20 0.48 -27.23
N LYS A 333 -30.69 1.27 -28.18
CA LYS A 333 -29.76 0.81 -29.22
C LYS A 333 -28.30 0.95 -28.83
N PHE A 334 -27.99 1.59 -27.70
CA PHE A 334 -26.60 1.79 -27.29
C PHE A 334 -25.98 0.50 -26.73
N PRO A 335 -24.65 0.33 -26.92
CA PRO A 335 -23.89 -0.70 -26.23
C PRO A 335 -23.98 -0.60 -24.69
N PRO A 336 -23.85 -1.72 -23.96
CA PRO A 336 -23.90 -1.76 -22.49
C PRO A 336 -23.00 -0.75 -21.79
N GLU A 337 -21.78 -0.54 -22.28
CA GLU A 337 -20.81 0.41 -21.72
C GLU A 337 -21.31 1.86 -21.72
N ILE A 338 -22.05 2.25 -22.77
CA ILE A 338 -22.62 3.59 -22.88
C ILE A 338 -23.84 3.71 -21.97
N LEU A 339 -24.70 2.68 -21.93
CA LEU A 339 -25.86 2.63 -21.04
C LEU A 339 -25.45 2.76 -19.57
N LEU A 340 -24.40 2.05 -19.15
CA LEU A 340 -23.86 2.12 -17.80
C LEU A 340 -23.36 3.54 -17.45
N LYS A 341 -22.62 4.19 -18.36
CA LYS A 341 -22.16 5.58 -18.18
C LYS A 341 -23.30 6.59 -18.10
N LEU A 342 -24.37 6.38 -18.87
CA LEU A 342 -25.55 7.25 -18.85
C LEU A 342 -26.38 7.05 -17.59
N TRP A 343 -26.56 5.80 -17.15
CA TRP A 343 -27.25 5.49 -15.91
C TRP A 343 -26.52 6.05 -14.69
N THR A 344 -25.20 5.81 -14.57
CA THR A 344 -24.38 6.36 -13.47
C THR A 344 -24.36 7.89 -13.42
N ALA A 345 -24.60 8.57 -14.55
CA ALA A 345 -24.72 10.01 -14.64
C ALA A 345 -26.16 10.55 -14.46
N ASN A 346 -27.13 9.69 -14.11
CA ASN A 346 -28.55 10.01 -13.99
C ASN A 346 -29.13 10.66 -15.26
N LYS A 347 -28.79 10.11 -16.43
CA LYS A 347 -29.26 10.59 -17.75
C LYS A 347 -30.26 9.66 -18.45
N LEU A 348 -30.51 8.48 -17.88
CA LEU A 348 -31.57 7.58 -18.33
C LEU A 348 -32.79 7.72 -17.43
N ASP A 349 -33.96 7.61 -18.04
CA ASP A 349 -35.27 7.55 -17.39
C ASP A 349 -35.74 6.11 -17.12
N PHE A 350 -34.92 5.12 -17.50
CA PHE A 350 -35.15 3.69 -17.25
C PHE A 350 -33.87 3.02 -16.71
N PHE A 351 -34.05 1.86 -16.10
CA PHE A 351 -32.97 1.03 -15.58
C PHE A 351 -32.44 0.05 -16.65
N PRO A 352 -31.18 0.16 -17.10
CA PRO A 352 -30.63 -0.74 -18.12
C PRO A 352 -30.18 -2.08 -17.50
N LEU A 353 -31.15 -2.88 -17.05
CA LEU A 353 -30.96 -4.13 -16.29
C LEU A 353 -29.86 -5.04 -16.85
N GLU A 354 -29.94 -5.43 -18.13
CA GLU A 354 -28.97 -6.35 -18.73
C GLU A 354 -27.54 -5.78 -18.79
N ALA A 355 -27.41 -4.47 -19.03
CA ALA A 355 -26.09 -3.83 -19.11
C ALA A 355 -25.40 -3.81 -17.75
N ILE A 356 -26.16 -3.49 -16.70
CA ILE A 356 -25.66 -3.42 -15.33
C ILE A 356 -25.39 -4.84 -14.80
N TYR A 357 -26.31 -5.77 -15.01
CA TYR A 357 -26.16 -7.17 -14.59
C TYR A 357 -24.89 -7.79 -15.19
N LYS A 358 -24.66 -7.62 -16.49
CA LYS A 358 -23.46 -8.13 -17.18
C LYS A 358 -22.18 -7.50 -16.64
N HIS A 359 -22.15 -6.18 -16.44
CA HIS A 359 -20.99 -5.49 -15.89
C HIS A 359 -20.64 -5.98 -14.48
N ILE A 360 -21.65 -6.20 -13.64
CA ILE A 360 -21.46 -6.74 -12.28
C ILE A 360 -20.80 -8.12 -12.32
N LEU A 361 -21.25 -9.02 -13.20
CA LEU A 361 -20.66 -10.35 -13.36
C LEU A 361 -19.20 -10.27 -13.83
N GLU A 362 -18.92 -9.48 -14.86
CA GLU A 362 -17.55 -9.28 -15.38
C GLU A 362 -16.60 -8.73 -14.29
N CYS A 363 -17.09 -7.79 -13.47
CA CYS A 363 -16.35 -7.28 -12.31
C CYS A 363 -16.12 -8.35 -11.23
N ASN A 364 -17.14 -9.13 -10.88
CA ASN A 364 -17.03 -10.17 -9.86
C ASN A 364 -16.05 -11.28 -10.27
N GLU A 365 -16.13 -11.75 -11.51
CA GLU A 365 -15.16 -12.72 -12.07
C GLU A 365 -13.73 -12.17 -12.02
N THR A 366 -13.55 -10.90 -12.36
CA THR A 366 -12.24 -10.24 -12.31
C THR A 366 -11.69 -10.17 -10.87
N ILE A 367 -12.54 -9.89 -9.88
CA ILE A 367 -12.15 -9.90 -8.46
C ILE A 367 -11.72 -11.30 -8.03
N LEU A 368 -12.50 -12.33 -8.36
CA LEU A 368 -12.18 -13.72 -8.02
C LEU A 368 -10.85 -14.17 -8.65
N TYR A 369 -10.58 -13.78 -9.89
CA TYR A 369 -9.31 -14.03 -10.57
C TYR A 369 -8.14 -13.30 -9.89
N GLN A 370 -8.29 -12.00 -9.62
CA GLN A 370 -7.23 -11.19 -8.99
C GLN A 370 -6.93 -11.62 -7.55
N LYS A 371 -7.92 -12.09 -6.79
CA LYS A 371 -7.71 -12.69 -5.46
C LYS A 371 -6.84 -13.94 -5.52
N LYS A 372 -7.05 -14.83 -6.50
CA LYS A 372 -6.22 -16.02 -6.68
C LYS A 372 -4.77 -15.68 -7.00
N GLU A 373 -4.55 -14.59 -7.75
CA GLU A 373 -3.22 -14.11 -8.15
C GLU A 373 -2.57 -13.14 -7.12
N ASN A 374 -3.21 -12.90 -5.96
CA ASN A 374 -2.76 -11.90 -4.97
C ASN A 374 -2.52 -10.49 -5.56
N GLN A 375 -3.33 -10.08 -6.54
CA GLN A 375 -3.25 -8.78 -7.23
C GLN A 375 -4.21 -7.74 -6.62
N PRO A 376 -3.93 -6.42 -6.74
CA PRO A 376 -4.81 -5.38 -6.21
C PRO A 376 -6.08 -5.16 -7.06
N TYR A 377 -7.25 -5.38 -6.44
CA TYR A 377 -8.57 -5.27 -7.08
C TYR A 377 -9.46 -4.15 -6.51
N LYS A 378 -8.95 -3.32 -5.60
CA LYS A 378 -9.74 -2.37 -4.79
C LYS A 378 -10.55 -1.36 -5.61
N TRP A 379 -10.08 -0.97 -6.80
CA TRP A 379 -10.80 -0.05 -7.66
C TRP A 379 -12.07 -0.67 -8.28
N ILE A 380 -12.08 -1.99 -8.50
CA ILE A 380 -13.26 -2.74 -8.98
C ILE A 380 -14.31 -2.82 -7.86
N GLU A 381 -13.88 -3.06 -6.62
CA GLU A 381 -14.79 -3.04 -5.46
C GLU A 381 -15.46 -1.67 -5.29
N ILE A 382 -14.70 -0.59 -5.45
CA ILE A 382 -15.25 0.78 -5.39
C ILE A 382 -16.28 1.01 -6.51
N ASP A 383 -16.02 0.54 -7.72
CA ASP A 383 -16.97 0.65 -8.84
C ASP A 383 -18.27 -0.11 -8.57
N LEU A 384 -18.16 -1.36 -8.10
CA LEU A 384 -19.32 -2.16 -7.69
C LEU A 384 -20.10 -1.51 -6.54
N ASP A 385 -19.41 -1.02 -5.52
CA ASP A 385 -20.06 -0.33 -4.40
C ASP A 385 -20.78 0.92 -4.88
N ASN A 386 -20.22 1.69 -5.83
CA ASN A 386 -20.90 2.84 -6.42
C ASN A 386 -22.19 2.42 -7.17
N ILE A 387 -22.15 1.31 -7.92
CA ILE A 387 -23.34 0.78 -8.60
C ILE A 387 -24.41 0.43 -7.57
N PHE A 388 -24.10 -0.42 -6.59
CA PHE A 388 -25.09 -0.85 -5.59
C PHE A 388 -25.60 0.29 -4.70
N ASN A 389 -24.76 1.29 -4.43
CA ASN A 389 -25.16 2.49 -3.69
C ASN A 389 -26.10 3.39 -4.50
N ASN A 390 -26.01 3.40 -5.84
CA ASN A 390 -26.87 4.20 -6.71
C ASN A 390 -28.21 3.53 -7.02
N LEU A 391 -28.35 2.22 -6.80
CA LEU A 391 -29.62 1.51 -7.01
C LEU A 391 -30.72 2.05 -6.07
N SER A 392 -31.90 2.27 -6.66
CA SER A 392 -33.16 2.33 -5.93
C SER A 392 -33.58 0.94 -5.42
N GLU A 393 -34.58 0.90 -4.55
CA GLU A 393 -35.09 -0.36 -4.01
C GLU A 393 -35.69 -1.26 -5.10
N GLU A 394 -36.42 -0.67 -6.06
CA GLU A 394 -37.03 -1.38 -7.19
C GLU A 394 -35.96 -1.93 -8.16
N GLU A 395 -34.95 -1.14 -8.51
CA GLU A 395 -33.84 -1.58 -9.38
C GLU A 395 -33.01 -2.71 -8.74
N ASN A 396 -32.82 -2.67 -7.40
CA ASN A 396 -32.14 -3.73 -6.67
C ASN A 396 -32.95 -5.04 -6.71
N ARG A 397 -34.28 -4.93 -6.56
CA ARG A 397 -35.23 -6.03 -6.69
C ARG A 397 -35.20 -6.63 -8.10
N GLU A 398 -35.20 -5.80 -9.15
CA GLU A 398 -35.08 -6.27 -10.54
C GLU A 398 -33.75 -7.02 -10.80
N LEU A 399 -32.62 -6.50 -10.32
CA LEU A 399 -31.32 -7.17 -10.43
C LEU A 399 -31.30 -8.54 -9.74
N PHE A 400 -31.86 -8.63 -8.54
CA PHE A 400 -31.96 -9.88 -7.81
C PHE A 400 -32.85 -10.89 -8.54
N PHE A 401 -34.04 -10.49 -9.00
CA PHE A 401 -34.90 -11.42 -9.74
C PHE A 401 -34.29 -11.84 -11.08
N ARG A 402 -33.49 -10.98 -11.71
CA ARG A 402 -32.75 -11.31 -12.91
C ARG A 402 -31.74 -12.44 -12.70
N CYS A 403 -31.06 -12.50 -11.54
CA CYS A 403 -30.13 -13.58 -11.24
C CYS A 403 -30.82 -14.93 -10.98
N LEU A 404 -32.09 -14.90 -10.55
CA LEU A 404 -32.91 -16.09 -10.30
C LEU A 404 -33.83 -16.50 -11.45
N TYR A 405 -33.88 -15.72 -12.54
CA TYR A 405 -34.90 -15.87 -13.59
C TYR A 405 -34.90 -17.26 -14.24
N GLU A 406 -33.71 -17.78 -14.58
CA GLU A 406 -33.54 -19.08 -15.24
C GLU A 406 -33.34 -20.24 -14.25
N ILE A 407 -33.37 -19.96 -12.94
CA ILE A 407 -33.06 -20.93 -11.90
C ILE A 407 -34.36 -21.40 -11.25
N GLU A 408 -34.78 -22.62 -11.58
CA GLU A 408 -35.90 -23.29 -10.92
C GLU A 408 -35.55 -23.68 -9.48
N GLU A 409 -34.38 -24.29 -9.29
CA GLU A 409 -33.89 -24.77 -7.99
C GLU A 409 -32.37 -24.55 -7.88
N ILE A 410 -31.89 -24.02 -6.75
CA ILE A 410 -30.47 -23.78 -6.48
C ILE A 410 -29.84 -25.06 -5.91
N LYS A 411 -28.96 -25.70 -6.69
CA LYS A 411 -28.29 -26.97 -6.33
C LYS A 411 -26.80 -26.85 -6.12
N GLU A 412 -26.15 -25.91 -6.79
CA GLU A 412 -24.70 -25.76 -6.81
C GLU A 412 -24.23 -24.60 -5.93
N VAL A 413 -23.12 -24.82 -5.20
CA VAL A 413 -22.54 -23.81 -4.29
C VAL A 413 -22.01 -22.59 -5.08
N SER A 414 -21.47 -22.79 -6.28
CA SER A 414 -21.01 -21.71 -7.17
C SER A 414 -22.15 -20.75 -7.52
N ILE A 415 -23.26 -21.29 -8.04
CA ILE A 415 -24.47 -20.52 -8.37
C ILE A 415 -25.02 -19.81 -7.13
N PHE A 416 -25.06 -20.53 -6.00
CA PHE A 416 -25.47 -19.94 -4.72
C PHE A 416 -24.60 -18.75 -4.31
N GLN A 417 -23.27 -18.86 -4.41
CA GLN A 417 -22.34 -17.77 -4.09
C GLN A 417 -22.54 -16.55 -5.00
N ASP A 418 -22.81 -16.77 -6.29
CA ASP A 418 -23.10 -15.68 -7.24
C ASP A 418 -24.39 -14.95 -6.87
N ILE A 419 -25.45 -15.68 -6.49
CA ILE A 419 -26.71 -15.08 -6.03
C ILE A 419 -26.50 -14.31 -4.72
N LEU A 420 -25.79 -14.92 -3.78
CA LEU A 420 -25.53 -14.34 -2.46
C LEU A 420 -24.68 -13.07 -2.54
N PHE A 421 -23.81 -12.95 -3.55
CA PHE A 421 -23.08 -11.71 -3.83
C PHE A 421 -24.04 -10.52 -4.02
N PHE A 422 -25.13 -10.69 -4.77
CA PHE A 422 -26.12 -9.62 -4.95
C PHE A 422 -26.79 -9.27 -3.63
N VAL A 423 -27.20 -10.27 -2.85
CA VAL A 423 -27.87 -10.05 -1.54
C VAL A 423 -26.96 -9.32 -0.56
N ASN A 424 -25.70 -9.75 -0.44
CA ASN A 424 -24.73 -9.14 0.46
C ASN A 424 -24.37 -7.69 0.06
N LYS A 425 -24.53 -7.32 -1.22
CA LYS A 425 -24.30 -5.96 -1.73
C LYS A 425 -25.55 -5.07 -1.67
N THR A 426 -26.72 -5.64 -1.42
CA THR A 426 -27.95 -4.87 -1.20
C THR A 426 -27.83 -4.04 0.08
N LYS A 427 -28.04 -2.72 0.00
CA LYS A 427 -28.00 -1.81 1.16
C LYS A 427 -29.29 -1.77 1.98
N PHE A 428 -30.36 -2.40 1.50
CA PHE A 428 -31.70 -2.37 2.09
C PHE A 428 -31.94 -3.63 2.94
N GLU A 429 -31.98 -3.50 4.26
CA GLU A 429 -32.14 -4.64 5.19
C GLU A 429 -33.46 -5.42 4.99
N GLU A 430 -34.55 -4.74 4.62
CA GLU A 430 -35.84 -5.40 4.35
C GLU A 430 -35.78 -6.29 3.10
N LEU A 431 -35.15 -5.80 2.02
CA LEU A 431 -34.91 -6.59 0.81
C LEU A 431 -33.99 -7.77 1.07
N GLN A 432 -32.94 -7.61 1.90
CA GLN A 432 -32.06 -8.72 2.25
C GLN A 432 -32.85 -9.87 2.88
N LYS A 433 -33.75 -9.58 3.82
CA LYS A 433 -34.63 -10.58 4.46
C LYS A 433 -35.57 -11.24 3.44
N GLU A 434 -36.16 -10.45 2.54
CA GLU A 434 -37.00 -10.96 1.45
C GLU A 434 -36.20 -11.91 0.54
N PHE A 435 -35.01 -11.49 0.10
CA PHE A 435 -34.13 -12.26 -0.78
C PHE A 435 -33.66 -13.56 -0.12
N HIS A 436 -33.26 -13.53 1.15
CA HIS A 436 -32.90 -14.74 1.90
C HIS A 436 -34.06 -15.73 1.95
N THR A 437 -35.29 -15.25 2.16
CA THR A 437 -36.50 -16.11 2.17
C THR A 437 -36.73 -16.75 0.80
N ILE A 438 -36.59 -15.98 -0.29
CA ILE A 438 -36.74 -16.48 -1.66
C ILE A 438 -35.66 -17.52 -1.98
N ILE A 439 -34.41 -17.23 -1.65
CA ILE A 439 -33.28 -18.15 -1.86
C ILE A 439 -33.53 -19.45 -1.09
N PHE A 440 -33.88 -19.37 0.19
CA PHE A 440 -34.14 -20.53 1.02
C PHE A 440 -35.23 -21.43 0.42
N ASN A 441 -36.33 -20.85 -0.06
CA ASN A 441 -37.44 -21.58 -0.68
C ASN A 441 -37.07 -22.22 -2.03
N LYS A 442 -36.20 -21.57 -2.82
CA LYS A 442 -35.69 -22.11 -4.10
C LYS A 442 -34.49 -23.05 -3.94
N SER A 443 -33.96 -23.20 -2.73
CA SER A 443 -32.74 -23.99 -2.50
C SER A 443 -33.04 -25.46 -2.30
N SER A 444 -32.18 -26.32 -2.85
CA SER A 444 -32.11 -27.72 -2.47
C SER A 444 -31.73 -27.88 -0.99
N GLU A 445 -32.01 -29.03 -0.39
CA GLU A 445 -31.68 -29.31 1.03
C GLU A 445 -30.19 -29.11 1.34
N PHE A 446 -29.31 -29.43 0.39
CA PHE A 446 -27.88 -29.19 0.52
C PHE A 446 -27.54 -27.69 0.61
N ILE A 447 -28.16 -26.85 -0.22
CA ILE A 447 -27.95 -25.40 -0.19
C ILE A 447 -28.59 -24.76 1.05
N LYS A 448 -29.72 -25.29 1.54
CA LYS A 448 -30.29 -24.89 2.83
C LYS A 448 -29.35 -25.17 4.00
N LEU A 449 -28.66 -26.32 3.99
CA LEU A 449 -27.60 -26.61 4.95
C LEU A 449 -26.46 -25.58 4.87
N TYR A 450 -26.06 -25.16 3.67
CA TYR A 450 -25.07 -24.08 3.51
C TYR A 450 -25.55 -22.75 4.09
N LEU A 451 -26.79 -22.33 3.77
CA LEU A 451 -27.40 -21.13 4.35
C LEU A 451 -27.41 -21.17 5.88
N PHE A 452 -27.70 -22.34 6.46
CA PHE A 452 -27.70 -22.54 7.90
C PHE A 452 -26.30 -22.37 8.51
N VAL A 453 -25.28 -22.99 7.92
CA VAL A 453 -23.89 -22.93 8.40
C VAL A 453 -23.28 -21.54 8.25
N GLU A 454 -23.59 -20.84 7.16
CA GLU A 454 -23.14 -19.46 6.89
C GLU A 454 -23.94 -18.40 7.65
N ASP A 455 -24.85 -18.81 8.57
CA ASP A 455 -25.64 -17.94 9.45
C ASP A 455 -26.75 -17.12 8.80
N TYR A 456 -27.18 -17.46 7.59
CA TYR A 456 -28.27 -16.77 6.91
C TYR A 456 -29.66 -17.23 7.35
N THR A 457 -29.76 -18.39 7.99
CA THR A 457 -31.02 -18.92 8.54
C THR A 457 -30.77 -19.77 9.78
N ASP A 458 -31.75 -19.77 10.68
CA ASP A 458 -31.83 -20.70 11.82
C ASP A 458 -32.76 -21.90 11.51
N GLU A 459 -33.44 -21.88 10.37
CA GLU A 459 -34.32 -22.96 9.94
C GLU A 459 -33.51 -24.12 9.36
N ILE A 460 -33.73 -25.32 9.90
CA ILE A 460 -33.12 -26.54 9.40
C ILE A 460 -33.97 -27.77 9.66
N ASP A 461 -34.13 -28.61 8.64
CA ASP A 461 -34.57 -29.99 8.83
C ASP A 461 -33.35 -30.85 9.15
N PHE A 462 -33.12 -31.10 10.44
CA PHE A 462 -31.95 -31.85 10.90
C PHE A 462 -31.85 -33.25 10.27
N HIS A 463 -32.96 -33.98 10.13
CA HIS A 463 -32.94 -35.36 9.65
C HIS A 463 -32.63 -35.47 8.15
N ASN A 464 -33.07 -34.49 7.37
CA ASN A 464 -32.72 -34.40 5.95
C ASN A 464 -31.34 -33.76 5.72
N SER A 465 -30.90 -32.87 6.61
CA SER A 465 -29.62 -32.16 6.44
C SER A 465 -28.42 -32.99 6.92
N VAL A 466 -28.60 -33.85 7.93
CA VAL A 466 -27.50 -34.60 8.54
C VAL A 466 -26.73 -35.47 7.55
N ILE A 467 -27.41 -36.03 6.55
CA ILE A 467 -26.78 -36.85 5.49
C ILE A 467 -25.81 -36.06 4.61
N TYR A 468 -25.99 -34.73 4.52
CA TYR A 468 -25.15 -33.86 3.68
C TYR A 468 -23.96 -33.26 4.44
N THR A 469 -23.90 -33.44 5.77
CA THR A 469 -22.83 -32.86 6.60
C THR A 469 -21.43 -33.35 6.23
N GLY A 470 -21.30 -34.52 5.59
CA GLY A 470 -20.03 -35.00 5.07
C GLY A 470 -19.44 -34.25 3.90
N PHE A 471 -20.27 -33.50 3.16
CA PHE A 471 -19.82 -32.65 2.07
C PHE A 471 -19.35 -31.27 2.56
N LEU A 472 -19.51 -30.97 3.85
CA LEU A 472 -19.02 -29.74 4.46
C LEU A 472 -17.53 -29.84 4.80
N SER A 473 -16.82 -28.72 4.75
CA SER A 473 -15.46 -28.63 5.28
C SER A 473 -15.42 -28.85 6.80
N SER A 474 -14.25 -29.20 7.35
CA SER A 474 -14.01 -29.37 8.79
C SER A 474 -14.58 -28.23 9.64
N GLU A 475 -14.28 -26.98 9.28
CA GLU A 475 -14.75 -25.81 10.01
C GLU A 475 -16.28 -25.66 9.92
N GLN A 476 -16.85 -25.89 8.73
CA GLN A 476 -18.29 -25.85 8.53
C GLN A 476 -19.03 -26.93 9.31
N GLN A 477 -18.47 -28.14 9.44
CA GLN A 477 -19.04 -29.19 10.28
C GLN A 477 -19.07 -28.78 11.76
N LYS A 478 -18.01 -28.14 12.27
CA LYS A 478 -17.98 -27.61 13.66
C LYS A 478 -19.06 -26.55 13.85
N VAL A 479 -19.19 -25.63 12.90
CA VAL A 479 -20.18 -24.55 12.91
C VAL A 479 -21.59 -25.14 12.89
N PHE A 480 -21.87 -26.08 11.99
CA PHE A 480 -23.14 -26.82 11.96
C PHE A 480 -23.49 -27.41 13.32
N PHE A 481 -22.57 -28.18 13.91
CA PHE A 481 -22.79 -28.85 15.18
C PHE A 481 -23.08 -27.86 16.32
N LYS A 482 -22.31 -26.77 16.41
CA LYS A 482 -22.52 -25.74 17.43
C LYS A 482 -23.83 -24.99 17.24
N LYS A 483 -24.24 -24.74 16.00
CA LYS A 483 -25.52 -24.08 15.72
C LYS A 483 -26.70 -24.99 16.05
N VAL A 484 -26.60 -26.29 15.78
CA VAL A 484 -27.58 -27.28 16.25
C VAL A 484 -27.68 -27.28 17.77
N LEU A 485 -26.56 -27.22 18.50
CA LEU A 485 -26.57 -27.10 19.96
C LEU A 485 -27.25 -25.80 20.44
N MET A 486 -27.08 -24.69 19.71
CA MET A 486 -27.75 -23.42 20.02
C MET A 486 -29.26 -23.57 19.91
N LEU A 487 -29.73 -24.23 18.85
CA LEU A 487 -31.15 -24.51 18.66
C LEU A 487 -31.72 -25.46 19.72
N ILE A 488 -30.92 -26.41 20.21
CA ILE A 488 -31.32 -27.26 21.35
C ILE A 488 -31.42 -26.43 22.64
N GLU A 489 -30.41 -25.59 22.92
CA GLU A 489 -30.40 -24.75 24.13
C GLU A 489 -31.56 -23.73 24.15
N THR A 490 -31.92 -23.19 23.00
CA THR A 490 -33.04 -22.26 22.83
C THR A 490 -34.40 -22.96 22.70
N ASN A 491 -34.45 -24.29 22.81
CA ASN A 491 -35.64 -25.14 22.68
C ASN A 491 -36.34 -25.08 21.32
N VAL A 492 -35.62 -24.68 20.26
CA VAL A 492 -36.12 -24.74 18.87
C VAL A 492 -36.06 -26.17 18.33
N LEU A 493 -35.01 -26.92 18.68
CA LEU A 493 -34.85 -28.33 18.34
C LEU A 493 -34.86 -29.21 19.60
N ASN A 494 -35.41 -30.42 19.49
CA ASN A 494 -35.37 -31.43 20.55
C ASN A 494 -34.60 -32.66 20.05
N LEU A 495 -33.29 -32.66 20.25
CA LEU A 495 -32.37 -33.73 19.84
C LEU A 495 -31.55 -34.17 21.05
N ASN A 496 -31.18 -35.45 21.08
CA ASN A 496 -30.33 -36.00 22.13
C ASN A 496 -28.94 -36.40 21.58
N LEU A 497 -28.06 -36.90 22.46
CA LEU A 497 -26.70 -37.32 22.08
C LEU A 497 -26.69 -38.45 21.02
N GLU A 498 -27.67 -39.36 21.03
CA GLU A 498 -27.80 -40.45 20.06
C GLU A 498 -28.17 -39.92 18.67
N ASP A 499 -29.03 -38.90 18.60
CA ASP A 499 -29.35 -38.23 17.34
C ASP A 499 -28.15 -37.50 16.76
N LEU A 500 -27.38 -36.79 17.58
CA LEU A 500 -26.17 -36.10 17.15
C LEU A 500 -25.04 -37.06 16.75
N SER A 501 -25.05 -38.29 17.27
CA SER A 501 -24.11 -39.34 16.84
C SER A 501 -24.29 -39.72 15.37
N LYS A 502 -25.47 -39.45 14.77
CA LYS A 502 -25.76 -39.66 13.34
C LYS A 502 -25.09 -38.63 12.42
N ILE A 503 -24.50 -37.56 12.96
CA ILE A 503 -23.65 -36.63 12.21
C ILE A 503 -22.35 -37.34 11.77
N ILE A 504 -21.96 -38.41 12.48
CA ILE A 504 -20.74 -39.18 12.23
C ILE A 504 -21.06 -40.41 11.38
N VAL A 505 -21.11 -40.26 10.04
CA VAL A 505 -21.29 -41.41 9.12
C VAL A 505 -20.36 -41.34 7.91
N PHE A 506 -19.09 -41.01 8.11
CA PHE A 506 -18.09 -41.23 7.06
C PHE A 506 -17.02 -42.17 7.58
N GLU A 507 -17.01 -43.39 7.03
CA GLU A 507 -15.90 -44.31 7.25
C GLU A 507 -14.63 -43.75 6.58
N TYR A 508 -13.45 -44.15 7.05
CA TYR A 508 -12.17 -43.71 6.47
C TYR A 508 -12.09 -43.91 4.94
N GLN A 509 -12.76 -44.93 4.40
CA GLN A 509 -12.78 -45.20 2.96
C GLN A 509 -13.53 -44.11 2.17
N ASP A 510 -14.63 -43.61 2.71
CA ASP A 510 -15.43 -42.54 2.09
C ASP A 510 -14.70 -41.19 2.17
N ASN A 511 -13.93 -40.97 3.25
CA ASN A 511 -13.06 -39.80 3.43
C ASN A 511 -11.95 -39.71 2.36
N VAL A 512 -11.31 -40.83 2.04
CA VAL A 512 -10.24 -40.87 1.01
C VAL A 512 -10.80 -40.50 -0.37
N LEU A 513 -12.04 -40.90 -0.66
CA LEU A 513 -12.75 -40.52 -1.88
C LEU A 513 -13.09 -39.03 -1.90
N ALA A 514 -13.64 -38.47 -0.82
CA ALA A 514 -13.92 -37.04 -0.70
C ALA A 514 -12.65 -36.18 -0.86
N LYS A 515 -11.57 -36.54 -0.16
CA LYS A 515 -10.26 -35.87 -0.25
C LYS A 515 -9.66 -35.88 -1.66
N SER A 516 -9.99 -36.88 -2.48
CA SER A 516 -9.56 -36.94 -3.89
C SER A 516 -10.35 -36.01 -4.82
N ILE A 517 -11.53 -35.53 -4.38
CA ILE A 517 -12.43 -34.68 -5.16
C ILE A 517 -12.19 -33.19 -4.86
N ASP A 518 -11.97 -32.80 -3.59
CA ASP A 518 -11.87 -31.39 -3.17
C ASP A 518 -10.58 -31.02 -2.42
N GLY A 519 -9.72 -32.00 -2.11
CA GLY A 519 -8.48 -31.80 -1.37
C GLY A 519 -8.65 -31.62 0.15
N VAL A 520 -9.86 -31.73 0.69
CA VAL A 520 -10.17 -31.51 2.11
C VAL A 520 -10.09 -32.84 2.88
N SER A 521 -9.34 -32.88 3.99
CA SER A 521 -9.34 -34.01 4.92
C SER A 521 -10.44 -33.84 5.96
N LEU A 522 -11.28 -34.87 6.20
CA LEU A 522 -12.29 -34.81 7.27
C LEU A 522 -11.64 -34.58 8.64
N ASP A 523 -12.31 -33.78 9.46
CA ASP A 523 -11.90 -33.51 10.82
C ASP A 523 -12.63 -34.40 11.81
N PHE A 524 -11.88 -35.35 12.38
CA PHE A 524 -12.38 -36.30 13.37
C PHE A 524 -12.68 -35.66 14.74
N THR A 525 -12.46 -34.35 14.91
CA THR A 525 -12.73 -33.65 16.17
C THR A 525 -14.16 -33.87 16.64
N LEU A 526 -15.17 -33.73 15.78
CA LEU A 526 -16.57 -33.96 16.16
C LEU A 526 -16.81 -35.39 16.67
N SER A 527 -16.21 -36.38 15.99
CA SER A 527 -16.28 -37.78 16.39
C SER A 527 -15.65 -38.01 17.76
N ILE A 528 -14.50 -37.36 18.01
CA ILE A 528 -13.79 -37.41 19.30
C ILE A 528 -14.63 -36.73 20.39
N ILE A 529 -15.22 -35.55 20.12
CA ILE A 529 -16.06 -34.80 21.07
C ILE A 529 -17.28 -35.62 21.49
N LEU A 530 -18.00 -36.19 20.53
CA LEU A 530 -19.18 -37.01 20.80
C LEU A 530 -18.81 -38.30 21.55
N ARG A 531 -17.68 -38.92 21.23
CA ARG A 531 -17.17 -40.08 21.96
C ARG A 531 -16.79 -39.73 23.40
N ILE A 532 -16.06 -38.64 23.61
CA ILE A 532 -15.72 -38.14 24.95
C ILE A 532 -16.99 -37.86 25.75
N ALA A 533 -18.01 -37.24 25.14
CA ALA A 533 -19.28 -36.97 25.81
C ALA A 533 -19.95 -38.27 26.26
N ASN A 534 -19.95 -39.31 25.42
CA ASN A 534 -20.49 -40.63 25.79
C ASN A 534 -19.64 -41.34 26.88
N ASP A 535 -18.32 -41.24 26.82
CA ASP A 535 -17.44 -41.83 27.83
C ASP A 535 -17.63 -41.16 29.21
N LEU A 536 -17.75 -39.82 29.24
CA LEU A 536 -18.05 -39.04 30.44
C LEU A 536 -19.45 -39.38 31.00
N LYS A 537 -20.46 -39.52 30.12
CA LYS A 537 -21.82 -39.95 30.49
C LYS A 537 -21.82 -41.28 31.25
N ASN A 538 -20.96 -42.22 30.84
CA ASN A 538 -20.83 -43.54 31.46
C ASN A 538 -19.84 -43.58 32.64
N ASN A 539 -19.34 -42.42 33.09
CA ASN A 539 -18.32 -42.29 34.14
C ASN A 539 -17.05 -43.11 33.84
N THR A 540 -16.75 -43.36 32.56
CA THR A 540 -15.56 -44.09 32.15
C THR A 540 -14.37 -43.15 32.18
N ILE A 541 -13.27 -43.57 32.80
CA ILE A 541 -12.06 -42.75 32.85
C ILE A 541 -11.42 -42.75 31.46
N THR A 542 -11.65 -41.68 30.72
CA THR A 542 -10.94 -41.34 29.49
C THR A 542 -9.46 -41.09 29.82
N ASN A 543 -8.68 -42.18 29.87
CA ASN A 543 -7.25 -42.12 30.13
C ASN A 543 -6.48 -41.88 28.82
N GLN A 544 -5.19 -41.55 28.91
CA GLN A 544 -4.35 -41.27 27.74
C GLN A 544 -4.36 -42.42 26.72
N GLN A 545 -4.36 -43.66 27.18
CA GLN A 545 -4.40 -44.83 26.31
C GLN A 545 -5.75 -44.93 25.59
N THR A 546 -6.87 -44.74 26.28
CA THR A 546 -8.21 -44.72 25.67
C THR A 546 -8.34 -43.59 24.65
N MET A 547 -7.81 -42.39 24.93
CA MET A 547 -7.79 -41.30 23.95
C MET A 547 -6.91 -41.61 22.74
N PHE A 548 -5.71 -42.15 22.95
CA PHE A 548 -4.86 -42.60 21.85
C PHE A 548 -5.50 -43.74 21.07
N GLU A 549 -6.27 -44.63 21.70
CA GLU A 549 -7.02 -45.70 21.03
C GLU A 549 -8.21 -45.14 20.24
N ILE A 550 -8.98 -44.19 20.80
CA ILE A 550 -10.06 -43.50 20.09
C ILE A 550 -9.49 -42.81 18.84
N ILE A 551 -8.40 -42.06 18.99
CA ILE A 551 -7.72 -41.34 17.92
C ILE A 551 -7.12 -42.33 16.91
N ALA A 552 -6.44 -43.40 17.37
CA ALA A 552 -5.83 -44.39 16.50
C ALA A 552 -6.83 -45.31 15.77
N ASN A 553 -8.04 -45.46 16.30
CA ASN A 553 -9.11 -46.22 15.64
C ASN A 553 -9.82 -45.37 14.57
N GLN A 554 -9.82 -44.05 14.72
CA GLN A 554 -10.41 -43.12 13.75
C GLN A 554 -9.42 -42.68 12.66
N ILE A 555 -8.11 -42.78 12.92
CA ILE A 555 -7.06 -42.19 12.07
C ILE A 555 -6.00 -43.24 11.68
N LYS A 556 -5.87 -43.52 10.38
CA LYS A 556 -4.80 -44.40 9.87
C LYS A 556 -3.49 -43.64 9.67
N THR A 557 -3.54 -42.38 9.24
CA THR A 557 -2.35 -41.56 8.92
C THR A 557 -2.42 -40.20 9.65
N PRO A 558 -1.39 -39.81 10.43
CA PRO A 558 -1.39 -38.53 11.17
C PRO A 558 -1.52 -37.26 10.32
N GLN A 559 -1.36 -37.35 9.00
CA GLN A 559 -1.54 -36.23 8.07
C GLN A 559 -3.01 -35.94 7.75
N ASP A 560 -3.93 -36.80 8.18
CA ASP A 560 -5.37 -36.59 8.08
C ASP A 560 -5.94 -35.88 9.31
N PHE A 561 -5.08 -35.49 10.27
CA PHE A 561 -5.50 -34.91 11.54
C PHE A 561 -4.49 -33.86 12.02
N LEU A 562 -4.83 -32.57 11.88
CA LEU A 562 -3.91 -31.48 12.20
C LEU A 562 -4.02 -31.01 13.67
N GLU A 563 -5.19 -31.05 14.32
CA GLU A 563 -5.35 -30.72 15.75
C GLU A 563 -6.77 -31.05 16.26
N ILE A 564 -6.94 -31.53 17.50
CA ILE A 564 -8.27 -31.55 18.16
C ILE A 564 -8.56 -30.14 18.70
N ASN A 565 -9.37 -29.34 18.04
CA ASN A 565 -9.61 -27.95 18.42
C ASN A 565 -11.07 -27.50 18.27
N GLY A 566 -11.35 -26.21 18.39
CA GLY A 566 -12.68 -25.64 18.16
C GLY A 566 -13.72 -25.87 19.27
N PHE A 567 -13.57 -26.87 20.14
CA PHE A 567 -14.53 -27.16 21.23
C PHE A 567 -13.96 -26.92 22.63
N PHE A 568 -12.96 -26.06 22.78
CA PHE A 568 -12.32 -25.86 24.09
C PHE A 568 -11.96 -24.40 24.31
N SER A 569 -11.99 -23.97 25.58
CA SER A 569 -11.54 -22.62 25.95
C SER A 569 -10.02 -22.50 25.83
N GLU A 570 -9.58 -21.56 25.00
CA GLU A 570 -8.15 -21.28 24.83
C GLU A 570 -7.52 -20.68 26.10
N CYS A 571 -6.24 -20.95 26.29
CA CYS A 571 -5.48 -20.34 27.37
C CYS A 571 -5.06 -18.90 27.00
N SER A 572 -5.71 -17.92 27.61
CA SER A 572 -5.36 -16.50 27.51
C SER A 572 -4.19 -16.06 28.42
N GLY A 573 -3.46 -17.01 29.03
CA GLY A 573 -2.33 -16.74 29.91
C GLY A 573 -2.59 -17.05 31.39
N ARG A 574 -1.55 -17.01 32.21
CA ARG A 574 -1.58 -17.41 33.62
C ARG A 574 -2.05 -16.27 34.51
N THR A 575 -2.87 -16.59 35.50
CA THR A 575 -3.21 -15.66 36.58
C THR A 575 -2.29 -15.95 37.77
N ILE A 576 -1.46 -14.98 38.15
CA ILE A 576 -0.48 -15.08 39.24
C ILE A 576 -0.94 -14.25 40.45
N SER A 577 -0.31 -14.48 41.60
CA SER A 577 -0.41 -13.60 42.76
C SER A 577 0.62 -12.46 42.63
N GLU A 578 0.22 -11.24 43.01
CA GLU A 578 1.09 -10.07 43.11
C GLU A 578 0.97 -9.52 44.54
N ALA A 579 2.11 -9.33 45.19
CA ALA A 579 2.17 -8.74 46.53
C ALA A 579 1.98 -7.21 46.43
N VAL A 580 1.05 -6.69 47.21
CA VAL A 580 0.75 -5.25 47.33
C VAL A 580 1.10 -4.83 48.74
N PHE A 581 1.83 -3.73 48.86
CA PHE A 581 2.24 -3.18 50.15
C PHE A 581 1.28 -2.07 50.53
N THR A 582 0.55 -2.27 51.62
CA THR A 582 -0.35 -1.26 52.18
C THR A 582 0.27 -0.75 53.47
N GLU A 583 0.41 0.56 53.60
CA GLU A 583 0.94 1.19 54.81
C GLU A 583 -0.26 1.55 55.70
N VAL A 584 -0.41 0.83 56.81
CA VAL A 584 -1.45 1.07 57.82
C VAL A 584 -0.74 1.36 59.13
N ASP A 585 -1.00 2.53 59.71
CA ASP A 585 -0.40 2.99 60.98
C ASP A 585 1.15 2.94 61.03
N GLY A 586 1.83 3.11 59.88
CA GLY A 586 3.29 3.09 59.79
C GLY A 586 3.92 1.70 59.73
N GLU A 587 3.10 0.63 59.75
CA GLU A 587 3.54 -0.74 59.48
C GLU A 587 3.20 -1.13 58.02
N LYS A 588 4.18 -1.76 57.35
CA LYS A 588 3.97 -2.31 55.99
C LYS A 588 3.28 -3.66 56.10
N VAL A 589 2.00 -3.70 55.77
CA VAL A 589 1.23 -4.94 55.62
C VAL A 589 1.36 -5.43 54.18
N ILE A 590 1.67 -6.72 54.01
CA ILE A 590 1.74 -7.37 52.69
C ILE A 590 0.40 -8.03 52.42
N ASP A 591 -0.33 -7.50 51.46
CA ASP A 591 -1.53 -8.13 50.89
C ASP A 591 -1.19 -8.79 49.54
N TYR A 592 -2.06 -9.68 49.08
CA TYR A 592 -1.92 -10.32 47.77
C TYR A 592 -3.15 -10.04 46.92
N ILE A 593 -2.93 -9.77 45.64
CA ILE A 593 -4.01 -9.67 44.63
C ILE A 593 -3.74 -10.63 43.47
N THR A 594 -4.78 -11.06 42.78
CA THR A 594 -4.64 -11.86 41.56
C THR A 594 -4.46 -10.96 40.35
N LYS A 595 -3.46 -11.25 39.51
CA LYS A 595 -3.17 -10.52 38.27
C LYS A 595 -3.08 -11.47 37.09
N LYS A 596 -3.84 -11.16 36.03
CA LYS A 596 -3.74 -11.87 34.76
C LYS A 596 -2.47 -11.43 34.03
N THR A 597 -1.73 -12.38 33.49
CA THR A 597 -0.52 -12.13 32.69
C THR A 597 -0.69 -12.71 31.30
N ASP A 598 0.02 -12.13 30.33
CA ASP A 598 0.10 -12.66 28.96
C ASP A 598 1.00 -13.91 28.86
N TYR A 599 1.61 -14.34 29.97
CA TYR A 599 2.44 -15.52 30.03
C TYR A 599 1.57 -16.78 29.85
N LYS A 600 1.61 -17.36 28.65
CA LYS A 600 0.94 -18.62 28.33
C LYS A 600 1.78 -19.81 28.85
N PRO A 601 1.13 -20.86 29.39
CA PRO A 601 1.81 -22.12 29.66
C PRO A 601 2.46 -22.66 28.38
N ARG A 602 3.59 -23.35 28.54
CA ARG A 602 4.50 -23.73 27.44
C ARG A 602 3.84 -24.71 26.45
N PHE A 603 2.94 -25.56 26.92
CA PHE A 603 2.36 -26.69 26.20
C PHE A 603 0.83 -26.77 26.31
N ALA A 604 0.18 -25.73 26.85
CA ALA A 604 -1.27 -25.69 26.97
C ALA A 604 -1.83 -24.64 26.01
N THR A 605 -2.40 -25.10 24.89
CA THR A 605 -3.23 -24.25 24.01
C THR A 605 -4.63 -24.11 24.60
N ILE A 606 -5.14 -25.20 25.19
CA ILE A 606 -6.42 -25.27 25.89
C ILE A 606 -6.21 -25.05 27.40
N CYS A 607 -7.17 -24.41 28.08
CA CYS A 607 -7.14 -24.26 29.53
C CYS A 607 -7.42 -25.59 30.26
N ASP A 608 -6.37 -26.29 30.67
CA ASP A 608 -6.42 -27.59 31.35
C ASP A 608 -6.23 -27.53 32.87
N GLY A 609 -6.36 -26.34 33.46
CA GLY A 609 -6.10 -26.11 34.89
C GLY A 609 -6.93 -27.03 35.78
N ARG A 610 -6.27 -27.80 36.65
CA ARG A 610 -6.92 -28.78 37.54
C ARG A 610 -7.07 -28.22 38.94
N LYS A 611 -8.29 -28.21 39.49
CA LYS A 611 -8.50 -27.60 40.81
C LYS A 611 -7.68 -28.34 41.86
N ALA A 612 -6.92 -27.60 42.67
CA ALA A 612 -6.19 -28.18 43.78
C ALA A 612 -7.19 -28.54 44.88
N ILE A 613 -7.37 -29.85 45.15
CA ILE A 613 -8.31 -30.36 46.14
C ILE A 613 -7.59 -31.28 47.13
N HIS A 614 -8.01 -31.24 48.38
CA HIS A 614 -7.49 -32.12 49.42
C HIS A 614 -8.12 -33.52 49.27
N LYS A 615 -7.28 -34.56 49.18
CA LYS A 615 -7.73 -35.92 48.79
C LYS A 615 -8.73 -36.57 49.75
N ILE A 616 -8.77 -36.15 51.01
CA ILE A 616 -9.62 -36.76 52.04
C ILE A 616 -10.90 -35.95 52.24
N THR A 617 -10.79 -34.63 52.33
CA THR A 617 -11.92 -33.73 52.61
C THR A 617 -12.64 -33.26 51.35
N ASN A 618 -12.02 -33.44 50.18
CA ASN A 618 -12.51 -32.96 48.88
C ASN A 618 -12.69 -31.42 48.80
N GLU A 619 -12.14 -30.70 49.77
CA GLU A 619 -12.18 -29.23 49.83
C GLU A 619 -11.03 -28.62 49.02
N PRO A 620 -11.20 -27.38 48.50
CA PRO A 620 -10.14 -26.65 47.82
C PRO A 620 -8.91 -26.44 48.70
N VAL A 621 -7.73 -26.70 48.13
CA VAL A 621 -6.45 -26.37 48.78
C VAL A 621 -6.15 -24.90 48.53
N LEU A 622 -5.87 -24.16 49.61
CA LEU A 622 -5.44 -22.77 49.54
C LEU A 622 -3.91 -22.68 49.38
N SER A 623 -3.45 -21.66 48.68
CA SER A 623 -2.02 -21.38 48.58
C SER A 623 -1.44 -20.96 49.92
N THR A 624 -0.17 -21.32 50.18
CA THR A 624 0.45 -21.17 51.50
C THR A 624 0.50 -19.72 51.98
N ASN A 625 0.83 -18.78 51.09
CA ASN A 625 1.05 -17.39 51.47
C ASN A 625 -0.19 -16.52 51.20
N GLU A 626 -0.82 -16.71 50.05
CA GLU A 626 -1.88 -15.84 49.53
C GLU A 626 -3.28 -16.30 49.92
N GLN A 627 -3.41 -17.51 50.48
CA GLN A 627 -4.67 -18.11 50.91
C GLN A 627 -5.74 -18.16 49.80
N PHE A 628 -5.31 -18.24 48.53
CA PHE A 628 -6.20 -18.34 47.38
C PHE A 628 -6.39 -19.78 46.94
N GLU A 629 -7.60 -20.11 46.49
CA GLU A 629 -7.81 -21.32 45.70
C GLU A 629 -7.03 -21.22 44.38
N PHE A 630 -6.52 -22.34 43.90
CA PHE A 630 -5.75 -22.36 42.67
C PHE A 630 -5.93 -23.66 41.88
N TRP A 631 -5.54 -23.57 40.61
CA TRP A 631 -5.55 -24.68 39.66
C TRP A 631 -4.12 -25.02 39.25
N TRP A 632 -3.79 -26.31 39.25
CA TRP A 632 -2.54 -26.81 38.71
C TRP A 632 -2.58 -26.79 37.19
N CYS A 633 -1.70 -26.01 36.58
CA CYS A 633 -1.45 -25.98 35.14
C CYS A 633 0.07 -26.02 34.91
N GLU A 634 0.56 -27.05 34.22
CA GLU A 634 2.00 -27.32 34.03
C GLU A 634 2.86 -27.28 35.31
N ASN A 635 2.40 -27.93 36.39
CA ASN A 635 3.07 -27.96 37.70
C ASN A 635 3.27 -26.58 38.35
N SER A 636 2.50 -25.57 37.94
CA SER A 636 2.51 -24.25 38.56
C SER A 636 1.08 -23.81 38.88
N PRO A 637 0.85 -23.06 39.96
CA PRO A 637 -0.48 -22.56 40.30
C PRO A 637 -0.97 -21.54 39.28
N CYS A 638 -2.27 -21.53 39.04
CA CYS A 638 -3.00 -20.51 38.30
C CYS A 638 -4.24 -20.15 39.12
N PHE A 639 -4.41 -18.88 39.48
CA PHE A 639 -5.47 -18.46 40.42
C PHE A 639 -6.82 -18.19 39.75
N LYS A 640 -6.89 -18.24 38.42
CA LYS A 640 -8.15 -18.12 37.66
C LYS A 640 -8.03 -18.84 36.32
N ILE A 641 -8.99 -19.74 36.05
CA ILE A 641 -9.11 -20.48 34.79
C ILE A 641 -9.77 -19.63 33.69
N CYS A 642 -9.58 -20.03 32.42
CA CYS A 642 -10.16 -19.38 31.24
C CYS A 642 -11.47 -20.05 30.76
N ARG A 643 -11.94 -21.08 31.48
CA ARG A 643 -13.16 -21.80 31.16
C ARG A 643 -14.35 -21.01 31.68
N HIS A 644 -15.27 -20.65 30.79
CA HIS A 644 -16.45 -19.86 31.10
C HIS A 644 -17.66 -20.47 30.39
N LYS A 645 -18.83 -20.36 31.01
CA LYS A 645 -20.08 -20.75 30.38
C LYS A 645 -20.37 -19.80 29.22
N THR A 646 -20.65 -20.38 28.06
CA THR A 646 -21.02 -19.61 26.87
C THR A 646 -22.53 -19.39 26.87
N ILE A 647 -22.97 -18.20 26.42
CA ILE A 647 -24.39 -17.87 26.21
C ILE A 647 -24.79 -18.13 24.76
N PRO A 648 -26.08 -18.40 24.45
CA PRO A 648 -26.54 -18.73 23.09
C PRO A 648 -26.14 -17.73 22.01
N GLU A 649 -26.07 -16.44 22.32
CA GLU A 649 -25.66 -15.38 21.39
C GLU A 649 -24.21 -15.54 20.91
N ASN A 650 -23.39 -16.27 21.67
CA ASN A 650 -21.99 -16.57 21.37
C ASN A 650 -21.79 -18.07 21.04
N TRP A 651 -22.81 -18.75 20.52
CA TRP A 651 -22.79 -20.19 20.25
C TRP A 651 -21.60 -20.68 19.41
N ARG A 652 -21.05 -19.83 18.54
CA ARG A 652 -19.81 -20.14 17.79
C ARG A 652 -18.62 -20.47 18.68
N ASN A 653 -18.65 -20.01 19.93
CA ASN A 653 -17.64 -20.27 20.95
C ASN A 653 -17.98 -21.43 21.89
N TYR A 654 -19.06 -22.18 21.64
CA TYR A 654 -19.40 -23.34 22.45
C TYR A 654 -18.24 -24.32 22.59
N THR A 655 -18.07 -24.78 23.83
CA THR A 655 -17.03 -25.70 24.26
C THR A 655 -17.61 -27.07 24.58
N LEU A 656 -16.76 -28.08 24.81
CA LEU A 656 -17.16 -29.40 25.27
C LEU A 656 -18.00 -29.34 26.56
N GLU A 657 -17.70 -28.39 27.46
CA GLU A 657 -18.51 -28.16 28.66
C GLU A 657 -19.93 -27.70 28.31
N ASP A 658 -20.07 -26.83 27.29
CA ASP A 658 -21.37 -26.44 26.76
C ASP A 658 -22.09 -27.62 26.09
N VAL A 659 -21.39 -28.46 25.32
CA VAL A 659 -21.96 -29.69 24.74
C VAL A 659 -22.57 -30.57 25.82
N LEU A 660 -21.82 -30.86 26.88
CA LEU A 660 -22.28 -31.71 27.99
C LEU A 660 -23.49 -31.10 28.71
N ARG A 661 -23.42 -29.79 28.97
CA ARG A 661 -24.49 -29.04 29.63
C ARG A 661 -25.78 -29.00 28.81
N ILE A 662 -25.70 -28.65 27.53
CA ILE A 662 -26.85 -28.51 26.62
C ILE A 662 -27.54 -29.86 26.42
N LEU A 663 -26.76 -30.94 26.29
CA LEU A 663 -27.28 -32.30 26.11
C LEU A 663 -27.65 -32.98 27.44
N ASN A 664 -27.62 -32.27 28.57
CA ASN A 664 -27.91 -32.78 29.90
C ASN A 664 -27.11 -34.05 30.25
N VAL A 665 -25.84 -34.11 29.85
CA VAL A 665 -24.93 -35.22 30.15
C VAL A 665 -24.28 -34.98 31.52
N PRO A 666 -24.56 -35.80 32.55
CA PRO A 666 -23.90 -35.67 33.83
C PRO A 666 -22.42 -36.05 33.71
N PHE A 667 -21.53 -35.26 34.32
CA PHE A 667 -20.09 -35.54 34.32
C PHE A 667 -19.41 -35.10 35.61
N SER A 668 -18.26 -35.71 35.90
CA SER A 668 -17.39 -35.28 37.01
C SER A 668 -16.45 -34.16 36.55
N GLN A 669 -16.43 -33.04 37.26
CA GLN A 669 -15.52 -31.91 36.97
C GLN A 669 -14.05 -32.36 36.96
N HIS A 670 -13.68 -33.26 37.86
CA HIS A 670 -12.33 -33.81 37.92
C HIS A 670 -11.98 -34.61 36.65
N GLN A 671 -12.91 -35.42 36.14
CA GLN A 671 -12.70 -36.19 34.92
C GLN A 671 -12.61 -35.28 33.68
N TYR A 672 -13.46 -34.26 33.60
CA TYR A 672 -13.38 -33.25 32.55
C TYR A 672 -12.01 -32.55 32.51
N GLU A 673 -11.49 -32.14 33.67
CA GLU A 673 -10.13 -31.58 33.81
C GLU A 673 -9.01 -32.55 33.41
N VAL A 674 -9.22 -33.86 33.60
CA VAL A 674 -8.29 -34.88 33.11
C VAL A 674 -8.31 -34.92 31.59
N VAL A 675 -9.49 -34.95 30.96
CA VAL A 675 -9.68 -34.97 29.51
C VAL A 675 -8.98 -33.79 28.82
N LEU A 676 -9.17 -32.55 29.31
CA LEU A 676 -8.54 -31.37 28.72
C LEU A 676 -7.00 -31.47 28.69
N GLY A 677 -6.41 -31.95 29.79
CA GLY A 677 -4.96 -32.16 29.86
C GLY A 677 -4.47 -33.31 28.96
N VAL A 678 -5.31 -34.32 28.71
CA VAL A 678 -5.01 -35.37 27.73
C VAL A 678 -5.03 -34.79 26.31
N ILE A 679 -6.01 -33.95 25.97
CA ILE A 679 -6.12 -33.34 24.63
C ILE A 679 -4.94 -32.42 24.31
N ASN A 680 -4.57 -31.50 25.22
CA ASN A 680 -3.36 -30.69 25.07
C ASN A 680 -2.12 -31.56 24.80
N LYS A 681 -2.00 -32.68 25.54
CA LYS A 681 -0.89 -33.61 25.38
C LYS A 681 -0.94 -34.34 24.04
N VAL A 682 -2.12 -34.76 23.58
CA VAL A 682 -2.26 -35.42 22.28
C VAL A 682 -1.92 -34.44 21.16
N ASN A 683 -2.54 -33.26 21.11
CA ASN A 683 -2.29 -32.23 20.10
C ASN A 683 -0.80 -31.96 19.92
N ARG A 684 -0.05 -31.94 21.02
CA ARG A 684 1.40 -31.81 21.01
C ARG A 684 2.14 -32.96 20.31
N PHE A 685 1.77 -34.22 20.57
CA PHE A 685 2.53 -35.38 20.09
C PHE A 685 2.04 -35.91 18.74
N LEU A 686 0.86 -35.51 18.26
CA LEU A 686 0.23 -36.03 17.04
C LEU A 686 1.19 -36.11 15.85
N GLU A 687 1.93 -35.03 15.57
CA GLU A 687 2.87 -34.97 14.43
C GLU A 687 4.00 -36.01 14.52
N HIS A 688 4.42 -36.36 15.74
CA HIS A 688 5.50 -37.33 16.00
C HIS A 688 5.00 -38.77 16.16
N LEU A 689 3.68 -38.99 16.28
CA LEU A 689 3.08 -40.32 16.49
C LEU A 689 2.92 -41.12 15.21
N LYS A 690 3.85 -41.00 14.27
CA LYS A 690 3.80 -41.67 12.96
C LYS A 690 4.90 -42.70 12.84
N CYS A 691 4.57 -43.94 12.47
CA CYS A 691 5.60 -44.92 12.13
C CYS A 691 6.39 -44.46 10.88
N THR A 692 7.72 -44.48 10.94
CA THR A 692 8.58 -44.05 9.84
C THR A 692 8.44 -44.94 8.61
N SER A 693 8.20 -46.24 8.80
CA SER A 693 8.04 -47.24 7.74
C SER A 693 6.64 -47.23 7.11
N CYS A 694 5.61 -47.71 7.83
CA CYS A 694 4.26 -47.88 7.26
C CYS A 694 3.37 -46.65 7.36
N LYS A 695 3.86 -45.54 7.93
CA LYS A 695 3.14 -44.28 8.09
C LYS A 695 1.89 -44.34 8.97
N THR A 696 1.58 -45.48 9.60
CA THR A 696 0.45 -45.61 10.53
C THR A 696 0.76 -44.98 11.89
N ILE A 697 -0.30 -44.60 12.63
CA ILE A 697 -0.16 -44.05 13.98
C ILE A 697 0.50 -45.05 14.96
N LEU A 698 1.37 -44.54 15.83
CA LEU A 698 2.02 -45.33 16.89
C LEU A 698 1.09 -45.48 18.10
N ARG A 699 1.10 -46.66 18.73
CA ARG A 699 0.30 -46.96 19.92
C ARG A 699 1.15 -46.97 21.20
N PRO A 700 0.59 -46.55 22.35
CA PRO A 700 1.30 -46.55 23.63
C PRO A 700 1.77 -47.96 24.03
N LYS A 701 3.02 -48.08 24.48
CA LYS A 701 3.60 -49.34 24.98
C LYS A 701 3.61 -49.36 26.52
N GLY A 702 2.46 -49.73 27.11
CA GLY A 702 2.31 -49.97 28.56
C GLY A 702 2.34 -48.74 29.47
N ASN A 703 2.10 -48.98 30.77
CA ASN A 703 2.13 -47.96 31.82
C ASN A 703 3.51 -47.88 32.46
N SER A 704 4.18 -46.73 32.40
CA SER A 704 5.36 -46.49 33.22
C SER A 704 4.94 -46.24 34.68
N ASN A 705 5.50 -47.00 35.63
CA ASN A 705 5.06 -47.02 37.03
C ASN A 705 5.15 -45.68 37.79
N TYR A 706 5.86 -44.65 37.30
CA TYR A 706 6.21 -43.49 38.13
C TYR A 706 6.28 -42.13 37.42
N SER A 707 5.67 -41.93 36.25
CA SER A 707 5.67 -40.61 35.62
C SER A 707 4.29 -39.92 35.69
N PHE A 708 4.29 -38.65 36.09
CA PHE A 708 3.17 -37.71 35.93
C PHE A 708 2.63 -37.70 34.48
N TYR A 709 3.45 -38.17 33.53
CA TYR A 709 3.17 -38.27 32.11
C TYR A 709 2.67 -39.65 31.60
N ARG A 710 2.59 -40.70 32.44
CA ARG A 710 2.10 -42.09 32.23
C ARG A 710 2.47 -42.85 30.93
N VAL A 711 2.42 -42.24 29.73
CA VAL A 711 2.89 -42.82 28.45
C VAL A 711 3.88 -41.86 27.77
N SER A 712 5.13 -42.30 27.62
CA SER A 712 6.17 -41.67 26.79
C SER A 712 6.77 -42.64 25.77
N GLU A 713 6.35 -43.90 25.78
CA GLU A 713 6.87 -44.96 24.90
C GLU A 713 5.76 -45.44 23.98
N PHE A 714 6.08 -45.54 22.69
CA PHE A 714 5.14 -45.86 21.63
C PHE A 714 5.71 -46.94 20.71
N SER A 715 4.85 -47.69 20.03
CA SER A 715 5.25 -48.72 19.07
C SER A 715 4.24 -48.86 17.94
N CYS A 716 4.74 -49.19 16.76
CA CYS A 716 3.92 -49.57 15.62
C CYS A 716 3.32 -50.96 15.88
N THR A 717 1.99 -51.04 15.78
CA THR A 717 1.22 -52.28 15.98
C THR A 717 0.62 -52.80 14.67
N ASN A 718 0.94 -52.16 13.53
CA ASN A 718 0.50 -52.61 12.22
C ASN A 718 1.24 -53.90 11.84
N GLU A 719 0.50 -55.02 11.81
CA GLU A 719 1.02 -56.34 11.47
C GLU A 719 1.56 -56.42 10.04
N SER A 720 1.07 -55.57 9.12
CA SER A 720 1.54 -55.47 7.74
C SER A 720 2.76 -54.55 7.57
N CYS A 721 3.31 -54.00 8.65
CA CYS A 721 4.47 -53.13 8.58
C CYS A 721 5.76 -53.95 8.40
N VAL A 722 6.50 -53.67 7.31
CA VAL A 722 7.77 -54.35 6.99
C VAL A 722 8.85 -54.05 8.03
N ASN A 723 8.93 -52.80 8.51
CA ASN A 723 9.90 -52.40 9.53
C ASN A 723 9.21 -51.55 10.62
N PRO A 724 8.52 -52.18 11.58
CA PRO A 724 7.76 -51.46 12.60
C PRO A 724 8.68 -50.73 13.56
N ASP A 725 8.43 -49.43 13.74
CA ASP A 725 9.07 -48.65 14.80
C ASP A 725 8.69 -49.25 16.17
N LYS A 726 9.67 -49.62 16.98
CA LYS A 726 9.48 -50.17 18.33
C LYS A 726 10.14 -49.25 19.35
N ASP A 727 9.56 -49.18 20.55
CA ASP A 727 10.15 -48.46 21.70
C ASP A 727 10.48 -46.99 21.42
N VAL A 728 9.61 -46.32 20.65
CA VAL A 728 9.75 -44.89 20.32
C VAL A 728 9.47 -44.07 21.57
N TYR A 729 10.50 -43.40 22.08
CA TYR A 729 10.39 -42.52 23.22
C TYR A 729 10.13 -41.07 22.76
N LEU A 730 8.97 -40.53 23.14
CA LEU A 730 8.58 -39.14 22.89
C LEU A 730 8.47 -38.38 24.21
N THR A 731 9.20 -37.27 24.31
CA THR A 731 9.12 -36.38 25.48
C THR A 731 9.40 -34.93 25.11
N HIS A 732 9.28 -34.03 26.07
CA HIS A 732 9.60 -32.63 25.88
C HIS A 732 11.05 -32.31 26.17
N CYS A 733 11.58 -31.30 25.49
CA CYS A 733 12.89 -30.77 25.78
C CYS A 733 12.99 -30.26 27.25
N LEU A 734 14.10 -30.59 27.92
CA LEU A 734 14.39 -30.17 29.29
C LEU A 734 14.49 -28.64 29.43
N ASN A 735 14.99 -27.95 28.39
CA ASN A 735 15.07 -26.50 28.37
C ASN A 735 13.67 -25.86 28.29
N GLY A 736 13.27 -25.15 29.35
CA GLY A 736 12.01 -24.41 29.45
C GLY A 736 11.74 -23.41 28.32
N LYS A 737 12.77 -22.93 27.63
CA LYS A 737 12.66 -21.95 26.54
C LYS A 737 12.68 -22.55 25.13
N CYS A 738 12.73 -23.88 25.01
CA CYS A 738 12.70 -24.57 23.72
C CYS A 738 11.37 -25.34 23.60
N LEU A 739 10.58 -25.17 22.56
CA LEU A 739 9.29 -25.87 22.44
C LEU A 739 9.39 -27.28 21.81
N ASP A 740 10.60 -27.66 21.39
CA ASP A 740 10.83 -28.86 20.60
C ASP A 740 10.58 -30.17 21.38
N ILE A 741 10.29 -31.22 20.61
CA ILE A 741 9.99 -32.57 21.10
C ILE A 741 11.22 -33.46 20.89
N ILE A 742 11.55 -34.20 21.93
CA ILE A 742 12.53 -35.28 21.86
C ILE A 742 11.84 -36.49 21.25
N ASP A 743 12.35 -36.92 20.11
CA ASP A 743 11.97 -38.15 19.43
C ASP A 743 13.19 -39.08 19.35
N SER A 744 13.13 -40.24 19.99
CA SER A 744 14.28 -41.16 20.09
C SER A 744 14.76 -41.70 18.74
N ARG A 745 13.99 -41.55 17.66
CA ARG A 745 14.38 -41.98 16.31
C ARG A 745 15.32 -40.99 15.64
N THR A 746 15.24 -39.71 16.00
CA THR A 746 16.01 -38.63 15.39
C THR A 746 16.99 -37.97 16.36
N THR A 747 16.86 -38.26 17.66
CA THR A 747 17.74 -37.76 18.71
C THR A 747 18.64 -38.86 19.24
N VAL A 748 19.82 -38.47 19.73
CA VAL A 748 20.79 -39.38 20.33
C VAL A 748 20.96 -39.11 21.81
N LYS A 749 21.28 -40.13 22.60
CA LYS A 749 21.58 -39.98 24.03
C LYS A 749 22.96 -39.36 24.24
N CYS A 750 23.11 -38.46 25.20
CA CYS A 750 24.42 -37.96 25.60
C CYS A 750 25.29 -39.06 26.19
N LYS A 751 26.59 -39.03 25.89
CA LYS A 751 27.59 -39.99 26.35
C LYS A 751 28.61 -39.26 27.22
N PRO A 752 28.49 -39.35 28.56
CA PRO A 752 29.44 -38.72 29.45
C PRO A 752 30.80 -39.40 29.32
N LYS A 753 31.88 -38.62 29.15
CA LYS A 753 33.25 -39.16 29.10
C LYS A 753 33.62 -39.99 30.34
N SER A 754 33.04 -39.63 31.50
CA SER A 754 33.23 -40.37 32.75
C SER A 754 32.74 -41.82 32.73
N LEU A 755 31.96 -42.22 31.72
CA LEU A 755 31.36 -43.55 31.60
C LEU A 755 31.70 -44.28 30.30
N GLU A 756 32.58 -43.73 29.44
CA GLU A 756 32.89 -44.26 28.10
C GLU A 756 33.54 -45.66 28.08
N ASN A 757 33.97 -46.21 29.24
CA ASN A 757 34.62 -47.52 29.34
C ASN A 757 34.03 -48.42 30.44
N VAL A 758 32.75 -48.24 30.77
CA VAL A 758 32.07 -49.02 31.82
C VAL A 758 30.98 -49.88 31.17
N ASP A 759 31.03 -51.20 31.39
CA ASP A 759 30.01 -52.12 30.89
C ASP A 759 28.60 -51.74 31.40
N ASN A 760 27.58 -51.89 30.54
CA ASN A 760 26.16 -51.54 30.81
C ASN A 760 25.81 -50.04 30.95
N THR A 761 26.61 -49.11 30.43
CA THR A 761 26.32 -47.65 30.50
C THR A 761 25.64 -47.03 29.28
N ASP A 762 25.45 -47.78 28.18
CA ASP A 762 24.80 -47.30 26.95
C ASP A 762 23.40 -46.71 27.16
N ASN A 763 22.75 -47.07 28.27
CA ASN A 763 21.41 -46.59 28.63
C ASN A 763 21.38 -45.41 29.63
N CYS A 764 22.53 -44.89 30.04
CA CYS A 764 22.62 -43.85 31.08
C CYS A 764 22.46 -42.40 30.58
N GLY A 765 22.57 -42.16 29.28
CA GLY A 765 22.42 -40.84 28.68
C GLY A 765 20.98 -40.35 28.57
N TRP A 766 20.79 -39.03 28.62
CA TRP A 766 19.54 -38.37 28.26
C TRP A 766 19.58 -37.97 26.78
N TYR A 767 18.45 -38.02 26.09
CA TYR A 767 18.37 -37.59 24.69
C TYR A 767 18.71 -36.10 24.55
N ILE A 768 19.54 -35.79 23.56
CA ILE A 768 19.93 -34.42 23.21
C ILE A 768 18.84 -33.81 22.35
N CYS A 769 18.36 -32.63 22.73
CA CYS A 769 17.44 -31.84 21.91
C CYS A 769 18.14 -31.38 20.63
N ASN A 770 17.60 -31.72 19.46
CA ASN A 770 18.18 -31.30 18.19
C ASN A 770 18.11 -29.78 18.00
N ASN A 771 17.06 -29.13 18.52
CA ASN A 771 16.92 -27.67 18.43
C ASN A 771 17.89 -26.93 19.38
N CYS A 772 17.76 -27.07 20.70
CA CYS A 772 18.55 -26.27 21.65
C CYS A 772 19.75 -26.97 22.28
N LEU A 773 20.10 -28.19 21.82
CA LEU A 773 21.28 -28.95 22.25
C LEU A 773 21.33 -29.25 23.75
N SER A 774 20.19 -29.21 24.44
CA SER A 774 20.09 -29.55 25.86
C SER A 774 19.93 -31.05 26.04
N CYS A 775 20.62 -31.65 27.01
CA CYS A 775 20.45 -33.06 27.40
C CYS A 775 20.08 -33.23 28.87
N CYS A 776 20.99 -32.95 29.81
CA CYS A 776 20.82 -33.20 31.24
C CYS A 776 21.35 -32.06 32.12
N SER A 777 20.80 -31.97 33.33
CA SER A 777 21.29 -31.12 34.43
C SER A 777 21.43 -31.93 35.71
N SER A 778 22.36 -31.53 36.57
CA SER A 778 22.67 -32.21 37.84
C SER A 778 21.45 -32.26 38.75
N GLU A 779 20.70 -31.15 38.85
CA GLU A 779 19.44 -31.10 39.61
C GLU A 779 18.47 -32.22 39.20
N LYS A 780 18.27 -32.44 37.89
CA LYS A 780 17.32 -33.42 37.38
C LYS A 780 17.85 -34.85 37.46
N LEU A 781 19.16 -35.05 37.30
CA LEU A 781 19.81 -36.35 37.50
C LEU A 781 19.72 -36.78 38.96
N LEU A 782 19.98 -35.89 39.91
CA LEU A 782 19.85 -36.14 41.34
C LEU A 782 18.40 -36.43 41.75
N ALA A 783 17.43 -35.67 41.22
CA ALA A 783 16.01 -35.97 41.44
C ALA A 783 15.62 -37.37 40.91
N ARG A 784 16.15 -37.76 39.75
CA ARG A 784 15.94 -39.11 39.19
C ARG A 784 16.59 -40.19 40.03
N LYS A 785 17.82 -39.98 40.51
CA LYS A 785 18.53 -40.87 41.43
C LYS A 785 17.71 -41.08 42.70
N TYR A 786 17.34 -39.98 43.37
CA TYR A 786 16.53 -40.00 44.59
C TYR A 786 15.23 -40.79 44.40
N ASN A 787 14.50 -40.53 43.32
CA ASN A 787 13.25 -41.25 43.04
C ASN A 787 13.50 -42.75 42.82
N LYS A 788 14.55 -43.12 42.08
CA LYS A 788 14.85 -44.53 41.79
C LYS A 788 15.26 -45.29 43.05
N GLU A 789 16.11 -44.69 43.89
CA GLU A 789 16.61 -45.28 45.14
C GLU A 789 15.51 -45.37 46.20
N LYS A 790 14.64 -44.35 46.30
CA LYS A 790 13.48 -44.33 47.21
C LYS A 790 12.53 -45.51 47.01
N PHE A 791 12.43 -46.02 45.78
CA PHE A 791 11.58 -47.16 45.43
C PHE A 791 12.39 -48.47 45.29
N GLY A 792 13.60 -48.54 45.84
CA GLY A 792 14.40 -49.78 45.93
C GLY A 792 15.22 -50.14 44.69
N GLY A 793 15.38 -49.22 43.72
CA GLY A 793 16.21 -49.43 42.53
C GLY A 793 17.57 -48.74 42.60
N ASN A 794 18.62 -49.36 42.05
CA ASN A 794 19.97 -48.77 41.99
C ASN A 794 20.14 -47.82 40.80
N TYR A 795 20.72 -46.64 41.03
CA TYR A 795 21.06 -45.66 40.00
C TYR A 795 22.56 -45.72 39.67
N ASN A 796 22.91 -46.20 38.48
CA ASN A 796 24.30 -46.45 38.06
C ASN A 796 24.78 -45.44 36.98
N CYS A 797 24.15 -44.27 36.88
CA CYS A 797 24.43 -43.29 35.83
C CYS A 797 25.12 -42.04 36.40
N HIS A 798 25.55 -41.13 35.52
CA HIS A 798 26.20 -39.89 35.93
C HIS A 798 25.28 -39.00 36.77
N GLU A 799 25.86 -38.28 37.73
CA GLU A 799 25.16 -37.38 38.65
C GLU A 799 25.40 -35.90 38.32
N ARG A 800 26.51 -35.59 37.64
CA ARG A 800 26.83 -34.25 37.13
C ARG A 800 26.37 -34.11 35.69
N GLY A 801 25.40 -33.23 35.44
CA GLY A 801 24.85 -33.01 34.10
C GLY A 801 25.76 -32.15 33.22
N HIS A 802 25.69 -32.37 31.91
CA HIS A 802 26.48 -31.63 30.91
C HIS A 802 26.24 -30.12 30.94
N ARG A 803 25.02 -29.68 31.30
CA ARG A 803 24.72 -28.27 31.54
C ARG A 803 25.66 -27.66 32.58
N ASP A 804 25.82 -28.32 33.72
CA ASP A 804 26.58 -27.79 34.85
C ASP A 804 28.09 -27.91 34.61
N LEU A 805 28.50 -28.90 33.81
CA LEU A 805 29.89 -29.06 33.37
C LEU A 805 30.32 -28.04 32.30
N GLY A 806 29.38 -27.26 31.73
CA GLY A 806 29.67 -26.35 30.64
C GLY A 806 30.02 -27.08 29.35
N ILE A 807 29.35 -28.20 29.05
CA ILE A 807 29.65 -29.05 27.90
C ILE A 807 28.42 -29.17 27.00
N ILE A 808 28.61 -28.93 25.70
CA ILE A 808 27.65 -29.30 24.66
C ILE A 808 27.98 -30.71 24.18
N CYS A 809 26.96 -31.55 23.98
CA CYS A 809 27.13 -32.87 23.39
C CYS A 809 26.77 -32.85 21.91
N CYS A 810 27.43 -33.69 21.13
CA CYS A 810 27.20 -33.80 19.70
C CYS A 810 25.79 -34.39 19.43
N PRO A 811 24.91 -33.71 18.67
CA PRO A 811 23.58 -34.21 18.37
C PRO A 811 23.59 -35.41 17.39
N LYS A 812 24.74 -35.76 16.80
CA LYS A 812 24.88 -36.89 15.86
C LYS A 812 25.32 -38.19 16.54
N CYS A 813 26.22 -38.13 17.52
CA CYS A 813 26.79 -39.33 18.14
C CYS A 813 26.71 -39.36 19.68
N GLY A 814 26.33 -38.24 20.32
CA GLY A 814 26.18 -38.13 21.76
C GLY A 814 27.44 -37.76 22.54
N SER A 815 28.63 -37.85 21.92
CA SER A 815 29.91 -37.54 22.57
C SER A 815 30.06 -36.06 22.90
N GLU A 816 30.80 -35.75 23.96
CA GLU A 816 31.12 -34.38 24.39
C GLU A 816 31.95 -33.65 23.33
N THR A 817 31.57 -32.41 23.00
CA THR A 817 32.29 -31.56 22.03
C THR A 817 33.36 -30.71 22.70
N GLU A 818 34.35 -30.27 21.92
CA GLU A 818 35.40 -29.36 22.36
C GLU A 818 35.20 -27.95 21.79
N GLU A 819 35.44 -26.94 22.63
CA GLU A 819 35.30 -25.53 22.28
C GLU A 819 36.44 -25.06 21.38
N LYS A 820 36.12 -24.42 20.25
CA LYS A 820 37.09 -23.70 19.41
C LYS A 820 37.01 -22.21 19.69
N ALA A 821 37.67 -21.76 20.77
CA ALA A 821 37.89 -20.33 21.05
C ALA A 821 39.22 -19.83 20.44
N ILE A 822 39.27 -18.55 20.08
CA ILE A 822 40.52 -17.91 19.62
C ILE A 822 41.47 -17.78 20.82
N ASN A 823 42.67 -18.35 20.70
CA ASN A 823 43.71 -18.18 21.71
C ASN A 823 44.31 -16.77 21.61
N LEU A 824 43.84 -15.85 22.47
CA LEU A 824 44.28 -14.45 22.52
C LEU A 824 45.80 -14.28 22.66
N GLU A 825 46.46 -15.13 23.45
CA GLU A 825 47.92 -15.07 23.64
C GLU A 825 48.66 -15.38 22.34
N LYS A 826 48.21 -16.42 21.63
CA LYS A 826 48.77 -16.82 20.33
C LYS A 826 48.48 -15.78 19.25
N TYR A 827 47.27 -15.20 19.24
CA TYR A 827 46.89 -14.12 18.33
C TYR A 827 47.80 -12.90 18.53
N ASN A 828 47.95 -12.43 19.77
CA ASN A 828 48.78 -11.27 20.08
C ASN A 828 50.26 -11.49 19.73
N LYS A 829 50.84 -12.65 20.06
CA LYS A 829 52.21 -13.01 19.64
C LYS A 829 52.40 -12.97 18.13
N THR A 830 51.39 -13.41 17.38
CA THR A 830 51.42 -13.41 15.92
C THR A 830 51.31 -11.99 15.36
N LEU A 831 50.43 -11.16 15.93
CA LEU A 831 50.30 -9.75 15.56
C LEU A 831 51.59 -8.97 15.84
N ASP A 832 52.21 -9.19 17.00
CA ASP A 832 53.47 -8.57 17.38
C ASP A 832 54.62 -9.02 16.48
N TRP A 833 54.61 -10.29 16.04
CA TRP A 833 55.54 -10.77 15.02
C TRP A 833 55.39 -9.99 13.71
N PHE A 834 54.16 -9.80 13.20
CA PHE A 834 53.92 -9.00 11.99
C PHE A 834 54.40 -7.56 12.14
N LYS A 835 54.11 -6.93 13.29
CA LYS A 835 54.61 -5.58 13.62
C LYS A 835 56.14 -5.53 13.65
N SER A 836 56.80 -6.54 14.21
CA SER A 836 58.27 -6.63 14.26
C SER A 836 58.93 -6.81 12.88
N LYS A 837 58.16 -7.24 11.87
CA LYS A 837 58.63 -7.44 10.48
C LYS A 837 58.33 -6.26 9.56
N ILE A 838 57.73 -5.19 10.07
CA ILE A 838 57.57 -3.92 9.36
C ILE A 838 58.94 -3.40 8.91
N GLY A 839 59.03 -2.95 7.66
CA GLY A 839 60.28 -2.44 7.07
C GLY A 839 61.26 -3.51 6.59
N THR A 840 60.93 -4.80 6.74
CA THR A 840 61.71 -5.91 6.19
C THR A 840 61.15 -6.39 4.85
N VAL A 841 61.94 -7.17 4.09
CA VAL A 841 61.51 -7.76 2.80
C VAL A 841 60.28 -8.68 2.90
N ALA A 842 59.92 -9.13 4.11
CA ALA A 842 58.74 -9.95 4.33
C ALA A 842 57.44 -9.13 4.20
N ILE A 843 57.43 -7.85 4.58
CA ILE A 843 56.23 -7.01 4.57
C ILE A 843 56.37 -5.93 3.50
N GLU A 844 55.63 -6.09 2.40
CA GLU A 844 55.71 -5.17 1.26
C GLU A 844 55.04 -3.83 1.55
N LYS A 845 53.88 -3.86 2.20
CA LYS A 845 53.13 -2.68 2.65
C LYS A 845 52.39 -3.01 3.93
N TYR A 846 52.13 -2.00 4.73
CA TYR A 846 51.38 -2.10 5.97
C TYR A 846 50.68 -0.79 6.26
N GLY A 847 49.70 -0.82 7.16
CA GLY A 847 49.03 0.37 7.66
C GLY A 847 48.12 0.05 8.83
N GLN A 848 47.57 1.09 9.41
CA GLN A 848 46.57 1.01 10.48
C GLN A 848 45.28 1.66 9.98
N ARG A 849 44.15 1.01 10.23
CA ARG A 849 42.81 1.53 9.92
C ARG A 849 42.38 2.55 10.99
N ASP A 850 41.31 3.28 10.72
CA ASP A 850 40.76 4.30 11.62
C ASP A 850 40.33 3.75 13.00
N ASP A 851 40.04 2.44 13.08
CA ASP A 851 39.73 1.71 14.32
C ASP A 851 40.98 1.29 15.13
N GLY A 852 42.18 1.70 14.69
CA GLY A 852 43.45 1.35 15.34
C GLY A 852 43.95 -0.06 15.03
N LYS A 853 43.31 -0.81 14.12
CA LYS A 853 43.72 -2.18 13.76
C LYS A 853 44.64 -2.23 12.55
N TRP A 854 45.53 -3.21 12.51
CA TRP A 854 46.60 -3.34 11.52
C TRP A 854 46.22 -4.19 10.30
N TRP A 855 46.84 -3.87 9.17
CA TRP A 855 46.87 -4.71 7.98
C TRP A 855 48.26 -4.76 7.35
N PHE A 856 48.55 -5.85 6.65
CA PHE A 856 49.86 -6.20 6.11
C PHE A 856 49.73 -6.85 4.72
N ARG A 857 50.66 -6.56 3.82
CA ARG A 857 50.90 -7.32 2.59
C ARG A 857 52.13 -8.19 2.82
N TRP A 858 51.90 -9.47 3.12
CA TRP A 858 52.95 -10.42 3.46
C TRP A 858 53.44 -11.18 2.23
N ARG A 859 54.73 -11.07 1.93
CA ARG A 859 55.40 -11.73 0.81
C ARG A 859 55.92 -13.10 1.24
N GLN A 860 55.66 -14.13 0.43
CA GLN A 860 56.10 -15.51 0.63
C GLN A 860 57.62 -15.63 0.81
N GLY A 861 58.39 -14.89 -0.01
CA GLY A 861 59.86 -14.91 0.04
C GLY A 861 60.40 -16.30 -0.27
N ASN A 862 61.30 -16.81 0.59
CA ASN A 862 61.93 -18.13 0.44
C ASN A 862 61.13 -19.27 1.10
N ILE A 863 59.91 -19.01 1.57
CA ILE A 863 59.06 -20.04 2.20
C ILE A 863 58.48 -20.91 1.08
N ASP A 864 58.57 -22.23 1.24
CA ASP A 864 57.91 -23.19 0.35
C ASP A 864 56.38 -22.92 0.26
N ARG A 865 55.80 -23.15 -0.92
CA ARG A 865 54.43 -22.73 -1.24
C ARG A 865 53.38 -23.45 -0.39
N ASP A 866 53.53 -24.75 -0.14
CA ASP A 866 52.60 -25.52 0.68
C ASP A 866 52.72 -25.12 2.16
N THR A 867 53.96 -24.88 2.60
CA THR A 867 54.26 -24.38 3.94
C THR A 867 53.65 -22.98 4.16
N PHE A 868 53.76 -22.10 3.18
CA PHE A 868 53.18 -20.76 3.22
C PHE A 868 51.65 -20.83 3.26
N ARG A 869 51.03 -21.66 2.43
CA ARG A 869 49.57 -21.86 2.41
C ARG A 869 49.04 -22.43 3.73
N ASN A 870 49.72 -23.40 4.32
CA ASN A 870 49.36 -23.95 5.63
C ASN A 870 49.47 -22.88 6.73
N THR A 871 50.48 -22.02 6.65
CA THR A 871 50.65 -20.92 7.59
C THR A 871 49.52 -19.89 7.46
N LEU A 872 49.10 -19.54 6.24
CA LEU A 872 47.94 -18.64 6.02
C LEU A 872 46.64 -19.23 6.58
N LEU A 873 46.44 -20.55 6.44
CA LEU A 873 45.29 -21.23 7.03
C LEU A 873 45.32 -21.16 8.56
N GLN A 874 46.49 -21.34 9.17
CA GLN A 874 46.67 -21.18 10.61
C GLN A 874 46.40 -19.75 11.08
N LEU A 875 46.81 -18.74 10.30
CA LEU A 875 46.51 -17.34 10.60
C LEU A 875 45.01 -17.06 10.56
N LYS A 876 44.32 -17.60 9.54
CA LYS A 876 42.86 -17.52 9.43
C LYS A 876 42.16 -18.16 10.62
N ASN A 877 42.59 -19.38 11.00
CA ASN A 877 42.04 -20.10 12.15
C ASN A 877 42.34 -19.41 13.49
N ASN A 878 43.41 -18.63 13.57
CA ASN A 878 43.77 -17.86 14.76
C ASN A 878 43.09 -16.49 14.83
N GLY A 879 42.24 -16.12 13.85
CA GLY A 879 41.41 -14.90 13.88
C GLY A 879 41.81 -13.78 12.92
N PHE A 880 42.87 -13.94 12.11
CA PHE A 880 43.23 -12.97 11.07
C PHE A 880 42.39 -13.13 9.81
N GLN A 881 42.16 -12.04 9.08
CA GLN A 881 41.53 -12.08 7.77
C GLN A 881 42.57 -12.24 6.67
N VAL A 882 42.38 -13.23 5.81
CA VAL A 882 43.24 -13.51 4.64
C VAL A 882 42.36 -13.59 3.39
N PRO A 883 42.00 -12.44 2.78
CA PRO A 883 41.01 -12.39 1.69
C PRO A 883 41.46 -13.15 0.43
N ASN A 884 42.76 -13.11 0.15
CA ASN A 884 43.34 -13.69 -1.07
C ASN A 884 43.87 -15.12 -0.85
N TYR A 885 43.46 -15.82 0.21
CA TYR A 885 43.96 -17.15 0.56
C TYR A 885 43.92 -18.17 -0.59
N ASN A 886 42.92 -18.09 -1.46
CA ASN A 886 42.74 -19.00 -2.59
C ASN A 886 43.52 -18.58 -3.84
N THR A 887 44.16 -17.42 -3.85
CA THR A 887 44.97 -16.98 -4.99
C THR A 887 46.38 -17.56 -4.89
N SER A 888 46.99 -17.79 -6.05
CA SER A 888 48.36 -18.29 -6.16
C SER A 888 49.42 -17.19 -6.00
N ASP A 889 49.06 -16.06 -5.40
CA ASP A 889 49.92 -14.88 -5.39
C ASP A 889 51.03 -15.01 -4.33
N ASP A 890 52.25 -14.60 -4.72
CA ASP A 890 53.43 -14.55 -3.84
C ASP A 890 53.31 -13.49 -2.73
N VAL A 891 52.29 -12.63 -2.79
CA VAL A 891 51.98 -11.61 -1.77
C VAL A 891 50.53 -11.73 -1.34
N GLN A 892 50.32 -11.96 -0.04
CA GLN A 892 49.02 -12.21 0.56
C GLN A 892 48.62 -11.06 1.48
N PHE A 893 47.36 -10.65 1.41
CA PHE A 893 46.82 -9.62 2.28
C PHE A 893 46.37 -10.25 3.61
N ILE A 894 46.85 -9.70 4.72
CA ILE A 894 46.51 -10.14 6.08
C ILE A 894 46.06 -8.93 6.87
N SER A 895 44.89 -9.01 7.52
CA SER A 895 44.43 -7.94 8.40
C SER A 895 43.83 -8.47 9.69
N GLU A 896 43.85 -7.63 10.71
CA GLU A 896 43.03 -7.84 11.90
C GLU A 896 41.53 -7.80 11.53
N PRO A 897 40.68 -8.58 12.22
CA PRO A 897 39.25 -8.65 11.90
C PRO A 897 38.56 -7.31 12.17
N PHE A 898 37.48 -7.03 11.44
CA PHE A 898 36.64 -5.85 11.70
C PHE A 898 35.92 -5.96 13.05
N ASN A 899 35.40 -7.15 13.38
CA ASN A 899 34.70 -7.42 14.64
C ASN A 899 35.68 -7.63 15.83
N THR A 900 35.18 -7.59 17.06
CA THR A 900 35.93 -8.03 18.24
C THR A 900 36.27 -9.51 18.13
N LEU A 901 37.47 -9.90 18.56
CA LEU A 901 37.87 -11.30 18.58
C LEU A 901 36.90 -12.08 19.46
N ASN A 902 36.30 -13.12 18.89
CA ASN A 902 35.28 -13.88 19.59
C ASN A 902 35.96 -14.82 20.61
N THR A 903 36.04 -14.35 21.86
CA THR A 903 36.60 -15.09 23.00
C THR A 903 35.61 -16.09 23.59
N ILE A 904 34.31 -15.94 23.29
CA ILE A 904 33.27 -16.88 23.67
C ILE A 904 33.10 -17.90 22.53
N PRO A 905 33.21 -19.20 22.80
CA PRO A 905 33.10 -20.22 21.77
C PRO A 905 31.69 -20.27 21.20
N ASN A 906 31.55 -19.92 19.92
CA ASN A 906 30.35 -20.21 19.15
C ASN A 906 30.52 -21.47 18.28
N ASN A 907 31.73 -22.04 18.27
CA ASN A 907 32.10 -23.21 17.47
C ASN A 907 32.50 -24.36 18.39
N PHE A 908 31.84 -25.50 18.21
CA PHE A 908 32.10 -26.72 18.96
C PHE A 908 32.34 -27.88 17.99
N GLU A 909 33.42 -28.62 18.17
CA GLU A 909 33.77 -29.75 17.31
C GLU A 909 33.67 -31.06 18.09
N CYS A 910 33.07 -32.07 17.48
CA CYS A 910 33.03 -33.42 18.04
C CYS A 910 34.26 -34.21 17.61
N GLY A 911 35.12 -34.59 18.56
CA GLY A 911 36.29 -35.43 18.28
C GLY A 911 35.99 -36.86 17.84
N ASN A 912 34.74 -37.33 17.97
CA ASN A 912 34.34 -38.70 17.60
C ASN A 912 33.87 -38.82 16.14
N CYS A 913 33.03 -37.88 15.67
CA CYS A 913 32.46 -37.92 14.32
C CYS A 913 32.77 -36.69 13.46
N ASN A 914 33.65 -35.79 13.93
CA ASN A 914 34.05 -34.54 13.28
C ASN A 914 32.89 -33.60 12.94
N HIS A 915 31.72 -33.77 13.58
CA HIS A 915 30.59 -32.88 13.41
C HIS A 915 30.88 -31.54 14.09
N ILE A 916 30.64 -30.44 13.37
CA ILE A 916 30.85 -29.07 13.85
C ILE A 916 29.50 -28.42 14.12
N ILE A 917 29.39 -27.80 15.30
CA ILE A 917 28.26 -26.99 15.72
C ILE A 917 28.74 -25.54 15.70
N ASP A 918 28.28 -24.78 14.71
CA ASP A 918 28.56 -23.34 14.57
C ASP A 918 27.28 -22.54 14.87
N LEU A 919 27.23 -21.89 16.03
CA LEU A 919 26.09 -21.06 16.45
C LEU A 919 26.00 -19.72 15.70
N THR A 920 26.98 -19.41 14.83
CA THR A 920 26.96 -18.23 13.96
C THR A 920 26.35 -18.52 12.59
N ASP A 921 26.20 -19.81 12.23
CA ASP A 921 25.50 -20.24 11.02
C ASP A 921 24.00 -19.93 11.15
N LYS A 922 23.54 -18.90 10.44
CA LYS A 922 22.14 -18.46 10.47
C LYS A 922 21.19 -19.37 9.70
N GLU A 923 21.68 -20.22 8.80
CA GLU A 923 20.84 -21.18 8.07
C GLU A 923 20.47 -22.34 8.97
N VAL A 924 21.39 -22.77 9.85
CA VAL A 924 21.15 -23.85 10.80
C VAL A 924 20.59 -23.30 12.13
N PHE A 925 21.14 -22.21 12.66
CA PHE A 925 20.80 -21.65 13.97
C PHE A 925 20.19 -20.25 13.85
N ASP A 926 18.86 -20.18 13.74
CA ASP A 926 18.14 -18.91 13.81
C ASP A 926 18.27 -18.22 15.20
N VAL A 927 17.82 -16.97 15.28
CA VAL A 927 17.92 -16.16 16.51
C VAL A 927 17.21 -16.81 17.71
N SER A 928 16.07 -17.48 17.48
CA SER A 928 15.29 -18.14 18.53
C SER A 928 16.04 -19.37 19.07
N ARG A 929 16.59 -20.18 18.15
CA ARG A 929 17.38 -21.38 18.43
C ARG A 929 18.66 -21.02 19.19
N VAL A 930 19.40 -20.01 18.74
CA VAL A 930 20.60 -19.52 19.44
C VAL A 930 20.25 -19.06 20.86
N LYS A 931 19.15 -18.30 21.03
CA LYS A 931 18.70 -17.85 22.36
C LYS A 931 18.34 -19.03 23.27
N ALA A 932 17.70 -20.07 22.72
CA ALA A 932 17.38 -21.28 23.47
C ALA A 932 18.65 -22.04 23.91
N VAL A 933 19.63 -22.23 23.00
CA VAL A 933 20.92 -22.87 23.31
C VAL A 933 21.63 -22.10 24.43
N LYS A 934 21.83 -20.79 24.25
CA LYS A 934 22.54 -19.93 25.22
C LYS A 934 21.85 -19.89 26.57
N SER A 935 20.51 -19.92 26.59
CA SER A 935 19.77 -19.89 27.85
C SER A 935 19.89 -21.20 28.66
N PHE A 936 20.09 -22.34 28.02
CA PHE A 936 20.26 -23.60 28.73
C PHE A 936 21.72 -23.79 29.16
N HIS A 937 22.66 -23.52 28.26
CA HIS A 937 24.11 -23.64 28.48
C HIS A 937 24.70 -22.38 29.12
N ASN A 938 24.09 -21.92 30.21
CA ASN A 938 24.43 -20.66 30.88
C ASN A 938 25.84 -20.65 31.52
N ASN A 939 26.45 -21.82 31.74
CA ASN A 939 27.84 -21.91 32.19
C ASN A 939 28.86 -21.62 31.07
N ILE A 940 28.49 -21.86 29.81
CA ILE A 940 29.28 -21.50 28.63
C ILE A 940 28.96 -20.05 28.22
N PHE A 941 27.68 -19.69 28.29
CA PHE A 941 27.15 -18.39 27.92
C PHE A 941 26.57 -17.67 29.14
N PRO A 942 27.40 -17.13 30.04
CA PRO A 942 26.91 -16.40 31.20
C PRO A 942 26.05 -15.22 30.74
N THR A 943 24.82 -15.15 31.26
CA THR A 943 23.98 -13.97 31.09
C THR A 943 24.65 -12.81 31.82
N GLN A 944 25.02 -11.75 31.10
CA GLN A 944 25.39 -10.48 31.75
C GLN A 944 24.25 -10.11 32.71
N GLU A 945 24.55 -10.05 34.01
CA GLU A 945 23.60 -9.55 34.98
C GLU A 945 23.17 -8.16 34.52
N LYS A 946 21.86 -7.96 34.38
CA LYS A 946 21.33 -6.61 34.38
C LYS A 946 21.67 -6.05 35.75
N THR A 947 22.74 -5.26 35.84
CA THR A 947 22.93 -4.33 36.93
C THR A 947 21.64 -3.52 37.01
N ASN A 948 20.91 -3.71 38.11
CA ASN A 948 19.63 -3.05 38.42
C ASN A 948 19.74 -1.53 38.31
#